data_AF-A0A1Q3H7J7-F1
#
_entry.id   AF-A0A1Q3H7J7-F1
#
_cell.length_a   1.000
_cell.length_b   1.000
_cell.length_c   1.000
_cell.angle_alpha   90.00
_cell.angle_beta   90.00
_cell.angle_gamma   90.00
#
_symmetry.space_group_name_H-M   'P 1'
#
loop_
_entity.id
_entity.type
_entity.pdbx_description
1 polymer ?
#
loop_
_entity_poly.entity_id
_entity_poly.type
_entity_poly.pdbx_seq_one_letter_code
_entity_poly.pdbx_strand_id
1 'polypeptide(L)'
;MTLPLSLAAWVLAPLVEWCVRGRRTATAALEGLVFVALGGMVLVHILPHGLALAGMGALGAAGVGLGLALTLGRRLPATAGPVLAVVGLAVHAALEGRALSLHGTGSGALAMLAVVLHRLPLGLGLWWLVRPVVGTLGASALLVAVALVGGAGLGWGGWVLEPGPLQAAALVQAFIAGAFLPALFRGRAGGTEGPGQRLAAGLGAVTAVALLVLVSHAHPVLGAQPGELGAGTTFLHLSLETAPALLAAYVLTGVLQAFLGEASLAWLKRGSSLSQSLRGTVVGLPLALCSCGVLPVYRGLIRKGVPIAAALSFLVAAPEIGVGAFLVSVPLIGWPLTLARLGGAFVVAVLSGILVSRLIPASQTAAMAAPAAGPTPPLRERLAHGLREGLVESVDHTAPWIIVGVGMAALVEPLLAAEWLSRLPPGLDVPLFALLGVPSFVCASGATPLVAVLLHKGLSPGAALAFLITGPATNVTTFAVMSRLHGRKVTLAFGAVVAGTSIVLGLALNALVPAQTGLAHVPRHAEHEGPLEWVSLVLLGALFLASLLRQGPRGFLTQLLPGADHGEGAVPTGDKLSELHVHGPACGHDPGHAPRTPGTRPPLVLTPRAHVHGPGCQHGHAPVPRLVLPQAHVHGPACEDGKACPHGS
;
A
#
# COMPACT_ATOMS: atom_id res chain seq x y z
N MET A 1 -3.33 -19.46 37.66
CA MET A 1 -3.19 -17.98 37.65
C MET A 1 -3.34 -17.35 36.26
N THR A 2 -3.18 -18.10 35.15
CA THR A 2 -3.35 -17.61 33.76
C THR A 2 -4.72 -17.01 33.46
N LEU A 3 -5.80 -17.74 33.76
CA LEU A 3 -7.17 -17.36 33.44
C LEU A 3 -7.54 -15.93 33.94
N PRO A 4 -7.42 -15.57 35.24
CA PRO A 4 -7.84 -14.24 35.69
C PRO A 4 -7.04 -13.10 35.07
N LEU A 5 -5.73 -13.26 34.83
CA LEU A 5 -4.92 -12.25 34.14
C LEU A 5 -5.34 -12.10 32.66
N SER A 6 -5.61 -13.22 31.99
CA SER A 6 -6.03 -13.28 30.59
C SER A 6 -7.47 -12.77 30.35
N LEU A 7 -8.34 -12.89 31.36
CA LEU A 7 -9.67 -12.26 31.39
C LEU A 7 -9.57 -10.76 31.75
N ALA A 8 -8.69 -10.38 32.68
CA ALA A 8 -8.48 -8.98 33.06
C ALA A 8 -8.00 -8.11 31.88
N ALA A 9 -7.21 -8.67 30.95
CA ALA A 9 -6.77 -7.98 29.72
C ALA A 9 -7.92 -7.33 28.93
N TRP A 10 -9.08 -8.01 28.84
CA TRP A 10 -10.29 -7.50 28.20
C TRP A 10 -10.94 -6.34 28.97
N VAL A 11 -10.91 -6.43 30.31
CA VAL A 11 -11.55 -5.46 31.22
C VAL A 11 -10.66 -4.22 31.46
N LEU A 12 -9.36 -4.29 31.17
CA LEU A 12 -8.42 -3.17 31.29
C LEU A 12 -8.60 -2.09 30.18
N ALA A 13 -9.21 -2.42 29.05
CA ALA A 13 -9.44 -1.47 27.94
C ALA A 13 -10.11 -0.13 28.35
N PRO A 14 -11.25 -0.11 29.08
CA PRO A 14 -11.85 1.14 29.58
C PRO A 14 -10.95 1.94 30.53
N LEU A 15 -10.17 1.25 31.38
CA LEU A 15 -9.24 1.89 32.32
C LEU A 15 -8.10 2.59 31.57
N VAL A 16 -7.55 1.93 30.54
CA VAL A 16 -6.50 2.49 29.69
C VAL A 16 -7.01 3.70 28.89
N GLU A 17 -8.23 3.66 28.34
CA GLU A 17 -8.81 4.85 27.69
C GLU A 17 -9.00 6.00 28.69
N TRP A 18 -9.45 5.70 29.92
CA TRP A 18 -9.64 6.71 30.97
C TRP A 18 -8.32 7.39 31.38
N CYS A 19 -7.25 6.63 31.63
CA CYS A 19 -5.92 7.14 31.97
C CYS A 19 -5.31 8.05 30.89
N VAL A 20 -5.67 7.82 29.62
CA VAL A 20 -5.14 8.54 28.46
C VAL A 20 -6.02 9.72 28.02
N ARG A 21 -7.30 9.76 28.46
CA ARG A 21 -8.27 10.78 28.08
C ARG A 21 -7.76 12.20 28.42
N GLY A 22 -7.90 13.12 27.46
CA GLY A 22 -7.43 14.50 27.57
C GLY A 22 -5.96 14.72 27.16
N ARG A 23 -5.12 13.67 27.12
CA ARG A 23 -3.70 13.77 26.75
C ARG A 23 -3.50 13.48 25.26
N ARG A 24 -3.58 14.52 24.41
CA ARG A 24 -3.54 14.41 22.94
C ARG A 24 -2.44 13.51 22.36
N THR A 25 -1.21 13.58 22.90
CA THR A 25 -0.08 12.74 22.45
C THR A 25 -0.21 11.29 22.90
N ALA A 26 -0.59 11.04 24.15
CA ALA A 26 -0.83 9.69 24.65
C ALA A 26 -2.03 9.02 23.95
N THR A 27 -3.08 9.78 23.60
CA THR A 27 -4.19 9.28 22.76
C THR A 27 -3.68 8.85 21.39
N ALA A 28 -2.88 9.68 20.73
CA ALA A 28 -2.30 9.35 19.42
C ALA A 28 -1.40 8.09 19.48
N ALA A 29 -0.57 7.96 20.52
CA ALA A 29 0.24 6.75 20.74
C ALA A 29 -0.62 5.49 20.92
N LEU A 30 -1.68 5.56 21.75
CA LEU A 30 -2.59 4.44 21.96
C LEU A 30 -3.35 4.07 20.67
N GLU A 31 -3.78 5.07 19.88
CA GLU A 31 -4.42 4.83 18.59
C GLU A 31 -3.48 4.19 17.57
N GLY A 32 -2.23 4.65 17.48
CA GLY A 32 -1.21 4.06 16.61
C GLY A 32 -0.86 2.61 16.99
N LEU A 33 -0.76 2.34 18.29
CA LEU A 33 -0.55 0.99 18.84
C LEU A 33 -1.70 0.06 18.48
N VAL A 34 -2.95 0.44 18.78
CA VAL A 34 -4.13 -0.40 18.51
C VAL A 34 -4.31 -0.62 17.01
N PHE A 35 -4.14 0.42 16.18
CA PHE A 35 -4.27 0.31 14.72
C PHE A 35 -3.29 -0.70 14.11
N VAL A 36 -2.00 -0.61 14.46
CA VAL A 36 -0.97 -1.52 13.93
C VAL A 36 -1.05 -2.91 14.56
N ALA A 37 -1.39 -3.03 15.84
CA ALA A 37 -1.58 -4.33 16.49
C ALA A 37 -2.75 -5.11 15.86
N LEU A 38 -3.90 -4.47 15.64
CA LEU A 38 -5.07 -5.10 15.02
C LEU A 38 -4.80 -5.53 13.57
N GLY A 39 -4.26 -4.62 12.75
CA GLY A 39 -3.92 -4.94 11.36
C GLY A 39 -2.82 -6.02 11.25
N GLY A 40 -1.80 -5.94 12.11
CA GLY A 40 -0.72 -6.92 12.17
C GLY A 40 -1.17 -8.29 12.67
N MET A 41 -2.06 -8.38 13.66
CA MET A 41 -2.64 -9.68 14.08
C MET A 41 -3.43 -10.35 12.96
N VAL A 42 -4.17 -9.58 12.14
CA VAL A 42 -4.85 -10.13 10.95
C VAL A 42 -3.84 -10.76 9.99
N LEU A 43 -2.75 -10.05 9.66
CA LEU A 43 -1.77 -10.47 8.66
C LEU A 43 -0.79 -11.55 9.13
N VAL A 44 -0.34 -11.50 10.39
CA VAL A 44 0.73 -12.36 10.94
C VAL A 44 0.16 -13.58 11.65
N HIS A 45 -1.08 -13.53 12.16
CA HIS A 45 -1.64 -14.59 12.97
C HIS A 45 -2.93 -15.18 12.38
N ILE A 46 -3.96 -14.37 12.13
CA ILE A 46 -5.28 -14.87 11.71
C ILE A 46 -5.23 -15.45 10.29
N LEU A 47 -4.67 -14.72 9.31
CA LEU A 47 -4.64 -15.17 7.92
C LEU A 47 -3.71 -16.38 7.68
N PRO A 48 -2.49 -16.45 8.26
CA PRO A 48 -1.63 -17.64 8.14
C PRO A 48 -2.21 -18.87 8.85
N HIS A 49 -2.85 -18.70 10.01
CA HIS A 49 -3.55 -19.81 10.68
C HIS A 49 -4.77 -20.28 9.86
N GLY A 50 -5.53 -19.34 9.29
CA GLY A 50 -6.63 -19.66 8.37
C GLY A 50 -6.16 -20.41 7.14
N LEU A 51 -5.02 -20.02 6.57
CA LEU A 51 -4.35 -20.72 5.46
C LEU A 51 -3.93 -22.14 5.83
N ALA A 52 -3.34 -22.34 7.02
CA ALA A 52 -2.95 -23.68 7.48
C ALA A 52 -4.15 -24.63 7.67
N LEU A 53 -5.30 -24.12 8.13
CA LEU A 53 -6.50 -24.94 8.40
C LEU A 53 -7.45 -25.08 7.20
N ALA A 54 -7.52 -24.09 6.30
CA ALA A 54 -8.51 -24.04 5.22
C ALA A 54 -7.93 -23.76 3.82
N GLY A 55 -6.61 -23.67 3.69
CA GLY A 55 -5.91 -23.41 2.43
C GLY A 55 -6.38 -22.13 1.75
N MET A 56 -6.41 -22.16 0.40
CA MET A 56 -6.89 -21.04 -0.43
C MET A 56 -8.32 -20.58 -0.09
N GLY A 57 -9.13 -21.43 0.57
CA GLY A 57 -10.44 -21.05 1.06
C GLY A 57 -10.40 -19.88 2.05
N ALA A 58 -9.38 -19.79 2.91
CA ALA A 58 -9.22 -18.67 3.84
C ALA A 58 -8.93 -17.34 3.12
N LEU A 59 -8.06 -17.34 2.09
CA LEU A 59 -7.83 -16.16 1.25
C LEU A 59 -9.10 -15.74 0.50
N GLY A 60 -9.84 -16.72 -0.04
CA GLY A 60 -11.14 -16.49 -0.66
C GLY A 60 -12.14 -15.85 0.31
N ALA A 61 -12.29 -16.41 1.51
CA ALA A 61 -13.16 -15.90 2.55
C ALA A 61 -12.81 -14.46 2.96
N ALA A 62 -11.52 -14.18 3.22
CA ALA A 62 -11.03 -12.84 3.53
C ALA A 62 -11.27 -11.85 2.37
N GLY A 63 -11.02 -12.27 1.13
CA GLY A 63 -11.30 -11.47 -0.07
C GLY A 63 -12.78 -11.12 -0.24
N VAL A 64 -13.68 -12.09 0.01
CA VAL A 64 -15.14 -11.86 -0.01
C VAL A 64 -15.56 -10.92 1.12
N GLY A 65 -15.05 -11.10 2.34
CA GLY A 65 -15.33 -10.19 3.47
C GLY A 65 -14.90 -8.76 3.18
N LEU A 66 -13.68 -8.58 2.66
CA LEU A 66 -13.14 -7.27 2.24
C LEU A 66 -13.97 -6.65 1.12
N GLY A 67 -14.28 -7.42 0.07
CA GLY A 67 -15.11 -6.96 -1.06
C GLY A 67 -16.52 -6.55 -0.64
N LEU A 68 -17.14 -7.31 0.27
CA LEU A 68 -18.45 -7.00 0.85
C LEU A 68 -18.39 -5.68 1.65
N ALA A 69 -17.38 -5.53 2.52
CA ALA A 69 -17.20 -4.32 3.32
C ALA A 69 -16.94 -3.07 2.47
N LEU A 70 -16.19 -3.19 1.36
CA LEU A 70 -15.92 -2.09 0.43
C LEU A 70 -17.12 -1.71 -0.44
N THR A 71 -17.93 -2.68 -0.88
CA THR A 71 -19.08 -2.45 -1.78
C THR A 71 -20.37 -2.10 -1.05
N LEU A 72 -20.68 -2.80 0.05
CA LEU A 72 -21.90 -2.62 0.83
C LEU A 72 -21.71 -1.78 2.09
N GLY A 73 -20.48 -1.36 2.42
CA GLY A 73 -20.20 -0.52 3.61
C GLY A 73 -20.96 0.81 3.67
N ARG A 74 -21.47 1.30 2.53
CA ARG A 74 -22.37 2.48 2.42
C ARG A 74 -23.87 2.15 2.51
N ARG A 75 -24.26 0.88 2.40
CA ARG A 75 -25.66 0.39 2.44
C ARG A 75 -25.99 -0.36 3.73
N LEU A 76 -24.98 -0.86 4.44
CA LEU A 76 -25.13 -1.55 5.71
C LEU A 76 -25.45 -0.55 6.84
N PRO A 77 -26.27 -0.94 7.84
CA PRO A 77 -26.52 -0.11 9.01
C PRO A 77 -25.22 0.11 9.80
N ALA A 78 -25.12 1.24 10.52
CA ALA A 78 -23.95 1.58 11.32
C ALA A 78 -23.57 0.53 12.37
N THR A 79 -24.52 -0.33 12.76
CA THR A 79 -24.35 -1.45 13.70
C THR A 79 -23.66 -2.68 13.08
N ALA A 80 -23.63 -2.83 11.76
CA ALA A 80 -23.15 -4.05 11.10
C ALA A 80 -21.65 -4.32 11.36
N GLY A 81 -20.82 -3.29 11.29
CA GLY A 81 -19.38 -3.38 11.61
C GLY A 81 -19.12 -3.80 13.07
N PRO A 82 -19.71 -3.10 14.07
CA PRO A 82 -19.72 -3.52 15.47
C PRO A 82 -20.16 -4.98 15.69
N VAL A 83 -21.26 -5.42 15.07
CA VAL A 83 -21.75 -6.81 15.21
C VAL A 83 -20.77 -7.82 14.63
N LEU A 84 -20.26 -7.60 13.41
CA LEU A 84 -19.25 -8.46 12.79
C LEU A 84 -18.00 -8.58 13.66
N ALA A 85 -17.51 -7.47 14.21
CA ALA A 85 -16.35 -7.46 15.09
C ALA A 85 -16.61 -8.23 16.40
N VAL A 86 -17.75 -8.06 17.06
CA VAL A 86 -18.12 -8.85 18.26
C VAL A 86 -18.12 -10.34 17.94
N VAL A 87 -18.76 -10.75 16.84
CA VAL A 87 -18.86 -12.16 16.44
C VAL A 87 -17.49 -12.75 16.13
N GLY A 88 -16.68 -12.11 15.30
CA GLY A 88 -15.36 -12.63 14.94
C GLY A 88 -14.39 -12.66 16.11
N LEU A 89 -14.51 -11.69 17.02
CA LEU A 89 -13.67 -11.63 18.20
C LEU A 89 -14.08 -12.66 19.27
N ALA A 90 -15.38 -12.97 19.37
CA ALA A 90 -15.87 -14.11 20.15
C ALA A 90 -15.34 -15.44 19.60
N VAL A 91 -15.41 -15.65 18.27
CA VAL A 91 -14.83 -16.85 17.61
C VAL A 91 -13.31 -16.94 17.79
N HIS A 92 -12.60 -15.81 17.73
CA HIS A 92 -11.16 -15.77 18.00
C HIS A 92 -10.83 -16.10 19.46
N ALA A 93 -11.47 -15.44 20.43
CA ALA A 93 -11.27 -15.70 21.85
C ALA A 93 -11.60 -17.16 22.22
N ALA A 94 -12.64 -17.74 21.62
CA ALA A 94 -13.01 -19.15 21.71
C ALA A 94 -11.87 -20.10 21.31
N LEU A 95 -11.30 -19.90 20.11
CA LEU A 95 -10.20 -20.73 19.59
C LEU A 95 -8.90 -20.53 20.37
N GLU A 96 -8.63 -19.30 20.81
CA GLU A 96 -7.48 -18.97 21.66
C GLU A 96 -7.62 -19.63 23.05
N GLY A 97 -8.82 -19.63 23.63
CA GLY A 97 -9.14 -20.35 24.87
C GLY A 97 -8.85 -21.84 24.76
N ARG A 98 -9.23 -22.47 23.65
CA ARG A 98 -8.83 -23.85 23.35
C ARG A 98 -7.31 -24.01 23.19
N ALA A 99 -6.64 -23.08 22.51
CA ALA A 99 -5.19 -23.16 22.32
C ALA A 99 -4.44 -23.21 23.67
N LEU A 100 -4.94 -22.48 24.67
CA LEU A 100 -4.43 -22.48 26.04
C LEU A 100 -4.69 -23.78 26.81
N SER A 101 -5.79 -24.51 26.54
CA SER A 101 -6.03 -25.80 27.21
C SER A 101 -5.07 -26.89 26.73
N LEU A 102 -4.63 -26.81 25.48
CA LEU A 102 -3.73 -27.80 24.85
C LEU A 102 -2.25 -27.65 25.25
N HIS A 103 -1.82 -26.47 25.71
CA HIS A 103 -0.40 -26.22 26.06
C HIS A 103 -0.03 -26.53 27.52
N GLY A 104 -0.99 -26.93 28.36
CA GLY A 104 -0.74 -27.35 29.74
C GLY A 104 -0.15 -26.28 30.67
N THR A 105 0.15 -26.68 31.90
CA THR A 105 0.66 -25.78 32.96
C THR A 105 2.16 -25.45 32.85
N GLY A 106 2.85 -25.99 31.83
CA GLY A 106 4.30 -25.81 31.61
C GLY A 106 4.69 -24.59 30.75
N SER A 107 3.72 -23.84 30.22
CA SER A 107 3.99 -22.64 29.43
C SER A 107 4.70 -21.57 30.27
N GLY A 108 5.91 -21.16 29.87
CA GLY A 108 6.71 -20.19 30.61
C GLY A 108 6.04 -18.81 30.72
N ALA A 109 6.45 -18.02 31.73
CA ALA A 109 5.84 -16.71 32.02
C ALA A 109 5.79 -15.75 30.82
N LEU A 110 6.72 -15.87 29.86
CA LEU A 110 6.74 -15.10 28.62
C LEU A 110 5.56 -15.43 27.69
N ALA A 111 5.16 -16.70 27.57
CA ALA A 111 3.98 -17.10 26.79
C ALA A 111 2.70 -16.55 27.42
N MET A 112 2.59 -16.60 28.76
CA MET A 112 1.47 -16.00 29.49
C MET A 112 1.40 -14.48 29.33
N LEU A 113 2.55 -13.80 29.34
CA LEU A 113 2.64 -12.37 29.09
C LEU A 113 2.20 -12.02 27.67
N ALA A 114 2.65 -12.77 26.65
CA ALA A 114 2.23 -12.59 25.26
C ALA A 114 0.71 -12.76 25.08
N VAL A 115 0.10 -13.71 25.78
CA VAL A 115 -1.37 -13.91 25.80
C VAL A 115 -2.10 -12.66 26.33
N VAL A 116 -1.66 -12.13 27.48
CA VAL A 116 -2.24 -10.92 28.06
C VAL A 116 -2.03 -9.70 27.14
N LEU A 117 -0.85 -9.59 26.54
CA LEU A 117 -0.41 -8.38 25.86
C LEU A 117 -1.02 -8.21 24.46
N HIS A 118 -1.38 -9.28 23.76
CA HIS A 118 -2.13 -9.19 22.48
C HIS A 118 -3.64 -8.99 22.66
N ARG A 119 -4.22 -9.46 23.79
CA ARG A 119 -5.63 -9.25 24.13
C ARG A 119 -5.97 -7.79 24.44
N LEU A 120 -5.04 -7.02 24.99
CA LEU A 120 -5.28 -5.61 25.32
C LEU A 120 -5.60 -4.74 24.08
N PRO A 121 -4.83 -4.79 22.97
CA PRO A 121 -5.22 -4.14 21.71
C PRO A 121 -6.55 -4.61 21.14
N LEU A 122 -6.88 -5.91 21.23
CA LEU A 122 -8.18 -6.45 20.80
C LEU A 122 -9.34 -5.85 21.61
N GLY A 123 -9.20 -5.80 22.94
CA GLY A 123 -10.17 -5.19 23.84
C GLY A 123 -10.36 -3.69 23.60
N LEU A 124 -9.27 -2.94 23.42
CA LEU A 124 -9.31 -1.51 23.08
C LEU A 124 -9.97 -1.25 21.71
N GLY A 125 -9.66 -2.07 20.70
CA GLY A 125 -10.27 -2.02 19.39
C GLY A 125 -11.78 -2.25 19.44
N LEU A 126 -12.21 -3.31 20.12
CA LEU A 126 -13.64 -3.60 20.30
C LEU A 126 -14.33 -2.47 21.06
N TRP A 127 -13.75 -2.02 22.18
CA TRP A 127 -14.26 -0.95 23.02
C TRP A 127 -14.56 0.33 22.23
N TRP A 128 -13.60 0.81 21.44
CA TRP A 128 -13.80 2.02 20.61
C TRP A 128 -14.83 1.85 19.51
N LEU A 129 -15.00 0.64 18.98
CA LEU A 129 -15.96 0.34 17.92
C LEU A 129 -17.40 0.25 18.43
N VAL A 130 -17.63 -0.42 19.56
CA VAL A 130 -18.99 -0.69 20.08
C VAL A 130 -19.52 0.44 20.97
N ARG A 131 -18.65 1.11 21.74
CA ARG A 131 -19.06 2.15 22.70
C ARG A 131 -19.87 3.32 22.11
N PRO A 132 -19.61 3.82 20.88
CA PRO A 132 -20.45 4.84 20.26
C PRO A 132 -21.89 4.38 19.97
N VAL A 133 -22.12 3.07 19.89
CA VAL A 133 -23.42 2.46 19.53
C VAL A 133 -24.19 2.00 20.76
N VAL A 134 -23.52 1.30 21.70
CA VAL A 134 -24.17 0.70 22.89
C VAL A 134 -23.85 1.40 24.21
N GLY A 135 -23.13 2.52 24.15
CA GLY A 135 -22.67 3.26 25.32
C GLY A 135 -21.59 2.55 26.13
N THR A 136 -21.16 3.19 27.22
CA THR A 136 -20.07 2.70 28.08
C THR A 136 -20.42 1.38 28.78
N LEU A 137 -21.65 1.25 29.32
CA LEU A 137 -22.07 0.03 30.03
C LEU A 137 -22.25 -1.16 29.08
N GLY A 138 -22.89 -0.95 27.92
CA GLY A 138 -23.04 -1.99 26.90
C GLY A 138 -21.68 -2.46 26.36
N ALA A 139 -20.74 -1.54 26.15
CA ALA A 139 -19.38 -1.88 25.72
C ALA A 139 -18.62 -2.72 26.76
N SER A 140 -18.74 -2.40 28.05
CA SER A 140 -18.16 -3.20 29.14
C SER A 140 -18.79 -4.59 29.19
N ALA A 141 -20.12 -4.70 29.06
CA ALA A 141 -20.81 -5.98 29.05
C ALA A 141 -20.39 -6.87 27.86
N LEU A 142 -20.21 -6.28 26.67
CA LEU A 142 -19.72 -7.02 25.49
C LEU A 142 -18.27 -7.51 25.66
N LEU A 143 -17.38 -6.70 26.24
CA LEU A 143 -16.00 -7.14 26.55
C LEU A 143 -16.00 -8.32 27.53
N VAL A 144 -16.83 -8.27 28.58
CA VAL A 144 -16.99 -9.37 29.54
C VAL A 144 -17.58 -10.60 28.86
N ALA A 145 -18.56 -10.46 27.97
CA ALA A 145 -19.12 -11.58 27.21
C ALA A 145 -18.08 -12.27 26.31
N VAL A 146 -17.27 -11.50 25.57
CA VAL A 146 -16.17 -12.05 24.75
C VAL A 146 -15.12 -12.74 25.62
N ALA A 147 -14.78 -12.16 26.77
CA ALA A 147 -13.87 -12.79 27.73
C ALA A 147 -14.42 -14.12 28.28
N LEU A 148 -15.72 -14.18 28.60
CA LEU A 148 -16.41 -15.41 29.04
C LEU A 148 -16.44 -16.48 27.95
N VAL A 149 -16.66 -16.10 26.68
CA VAL A 149 -16.57 -17.04 25.54
C VAL A 149 -15.16 -17.63 25.41
N GLY A 150 -14.12 -16.80 25.56
CA GLY A 150 -12.74 -17.30 25.58
C GLY A 150 -12.42 -18.18 26.80
N GLY A 151 -13.03 -17.90 27.96
CA GLY A 151 -12.95 -18.76 29.13
C GLY A 151 -13.64 -20.11 28.91
N ALA A 152 -14.83 -20.13 28.30
CA ALA A 152 -15.55 -21.35 27.95
C ALA A 152 -14.79 -22.21 26.93
N GLY A 153 -14.00 -21.59 26.04
CA GLY A 153 -13.15 -22.29 25.07
C GLY A 153 -12.13 -23.26 25.69
N LEU A 154 -11.72 -23.06 26.95
CA LEU A 154 -10.87 -24.00 27.69
C LEU A 154 -11.58 -25.32 28.02
N GLY A 155 -12.92 -25.30 28.13
CA GLY A 155 -13.76 -26.45 28.48
C GLY A 155 -14.38 -27.19 27.28
N TRP A 156 -14.15 -26.74 26.04
CA TRP A 156 -14.68 -27.42 24.87
C TRP A 156 -13.93 -28.73 24.59
N GLY A 157 -14.54 -29.83 25.02
CA GLY A 157 -14.10 -31.20 24.74
C GLY A 157 -14.24 -31.63 23.27
N GLY A 158 -13.91 -32.89 23.00
CA GLY A 158 -13.45 -33.40 21.70
C GLY A 158 -14.33 -33.25 20.45
N TRP A 159 -15.55 -32.72 20.51
CA TRP A 159 -16.42 -32.52 19.34
C TRP A 159 -15.88 -31.50 18.33
N VAL A 160 -14.94 -30.64 18.74
CA VAL A 160 -14.27 -29.66 17.87
C VAL A 160 -12.90 -30.19 17.39
N LEU A 161 -12.52 -31.43 17.70
CA LEU A 161 -11.29 -32.05 17.16
C LEU A 161 -11.47 -32.53 15.70
N GLU A 162 -12.71 -32.68 15.25
CA GLU A 162 -13.03 -32.99 13.85
C GLU A 162 -12.48 -31.89 12.91
N PRO A 163 -11.88 -32.25 11.76
CA PRO A 163 -11.29 -31.27 10.84
C PRO A 163 -12.30 -30.24 10.30
N GLY A 164 -13.54 -30.66 10.07
CA GLY A 164 -14.60 -29.82 9.48
C GLY A 164 -14.95 -28.57 10.30
N PRO A 165 -15.34 -28.69 11.59
CA PRO A 165 -15.58 -27.55 12.47
C PRO A 165 -14.40 -26.57 12.59
N LEU A 166 -13.15 -27.07 12.61
CA LEU A 166 -11.95 -26.22 12.63
C LEU A 166 -11.78 -25.43 11.33
N GLN A 167 -11.95 -26.10 10.19
CA GLN A 167 -11.90 -25.46 8.87
C GLN A 167 -13.00 -24.39 8.72
N ALA A 168 -14.22 -24.68 9.20
CA ALA A 168 -15.33 -23.72 9.19
C ALA A 168 -15.03 -22.49 10.06
N ALA A 169 -14.49 -22.69 11.27
CA ALA A 169 -14.11 -21.58 12.15
C ALA A 169 -12.99 -20.71 11.55
N ALA A 170 -11.99 -21.34 10.91
CA ALA A 170 -10.93 -20.66 10.18
C ALA A 170 -11.45 -19.80 9.01
N LEU A 171 -12.39 -20.34 8.21
CA LEU A 171 -13.05 -19.58 7.13
C LEU A 171 -13.84 -18.38 7.66
N VAL A 172 -14.57 -18.55 8.76
CA VAL A 172 -15.32 -17.46 9.42
C VAL A 172 -14.38 -16.39 9.97
N GLN A 173 -13.28 -16.76 10.63
CA GLN A 173 -12.26 -15.81 11.09
C GLN A 173 -11.66 -15.02 9.93
N ALA A 174 -11.27 -15.70 8.84
CA ALA A 174 -10.71 -15.06 7.66
C ALA A 174 -11.69 -14.08 7.01
N PHE A 175 -12.96 -14.48 6.83
CA PHE A 175 -14.03 -13.60 6.34
C PHE A 175 -14.20 -12.35 7.21
N ILE A 176 -14.29 -12.51 8.53
CA ILE A 176 -14.50 -11.37 9.44
C ILE A 176 -13.27 -10.47 9.49
N ALA A 177 -12.05 -11.03 9.45
CA ALA A 177 -10.81 -10.26 9.37
C ALA A 177 -10.76 -9.39 8.09
N GLY A 178 -11.15 -9.96 6.95
CA GLY A 178 -11.29 -9.21 5.69
C GLY A 178 -12.35 -8.11 5.76
N ALA A 179 -13.53 -8.41 6.33
CA ALA A 179 -14.62 -7.44 6.50
C ALA A 179 -14.29 -6.32 7.51
N PHE A 180 -13.43 -6.59 8.49
CA PHE A 180 -13.01 -5.64 9.51
C PHE A 180 -11.92 -4.67 9.04
N LEU A 181 -11.08 -5.06 8.08
CA LEU A 181 -9.97 -4.24 7.58
C LEU A 181 -10.40 -2.79 7.22
N PRO A 182 -11.48 -2.54 6.43
CA PRO A 182 -11.95 -1.19 6.12
C PRO A 182 -12.57 -0.43 7.30
N ALA A 183 -12.89 -1.09 8.42
CA ALA A 183 -13.34 -0.42 9.63
C ALA A 183 -12.16 0.19 10.42
N LEU A 184 -10.99 -0.45 10.42
CA LEU A 184 -9.77 0.07 11.05
C LEU A 184 -9.34 1.43 10.47
N PHE A 185 -9.45 1.59 9.15
CA PHE A 185 -9.13 2.85 8.46
C PHE A 185 -10.15 3.97 8.69
N ARG A 186 -11.36 3.67 9.19
CA ARG A 186 -12.40 4.66 9.52
C ARG A 186 -12.31 5.18 10.97
N GLY A 187 -11.34 4.74 11.76
CA GLY A 187 -11.16 5.17 13.15
C GLY A 187 -10.78 6.65 13.27
N ARG A 188 -11.53 7.40 14.11
CA ARG A 188 -11.29 8.80 14.55
C ARG A 188 -10.56 9.72 13.55
N ALA A 189 -11.11 9.85 12.35
CA ALA A 189 -10.80 11.00 11.49
C ALA A 189 -11.30 12.28 12.18
N GLY A 190 -10.39 13.08 12.74
CA GLY A 190 -10.76 14.08 13.75
C GLY A 190 -9.75 15.20 14.00
N GLY A 191 -9.04 15.66 12.98
CA GLY A 191 -8.21 16.87 13.04
C GLY A 191 -6.87 16.75 12.29
N THR A 192 -6.30 17.89 11.93
CA THR A 192 -4.93 17.98 11.42
C THR A 192 -3.94 17.64 12.53
N GLU A 193 -3.50 16.39 12.59
CA GLU A 193 -2.51 15.95 13.59
C GLU A 193 -1.22 16.76 13.48
N GLY A 194 -0.82 17.40 14.59
CA GLY A 194 0.44 18.10 14.69
C GLY A 194 1.64 17.14 14.72
N PRO A 195 2.87 17.60 14.42
CA PRO A 195 4.05 16.72 14.32
C PRO A 195 4.26 15.82 15.55
N GLY A 196 4.05 16.36 16.76
CA GLY A 196 4.17 15.58 18.00
C GLY A 196 3.11 14.50 18.21
N GLN A 197 1.93 14.61 17.58
CA GLN A 197 0.91 13.55 17.59
C GLN A 197 1.28 12.43 16.62
N ARG A 198 1.74 12.78 15.41
CA ARG A 198 2.20 11.78 14.41
C ARG A 198 3.38 10.97 14.94
N LEU A 199 4.36 11.64 15.56
CA LEU A 199 5.48 10.98 16.24
C LEU A 199 4.98 10.02 17.34
N ALA A 200 4.06 10.47 18.19
CA ALA A 200 3.50 9.64 19.25
C ALA A 200 2.76 8.41 18.69
N ALA A 201 1.93 8.58 17.65
CA ALA A 201 1.26 7.49 16.96
C ALA A 201 2.24 6.53 16.27
N GLY A 202 3.32 7.05 15.68
CA GLY A 202 4.41 6.27 15.12
C GLY A 202 5.15 5.45 16.18
N LEU A 203 5.43 6.02 17.36
CA LEU A 203 6.01 5.29 18.49
C LEU A 203 5.07 4.18 18.97
N GLY A 204 3.76 4.45 19.06
CA GLY A 204 2.76 3.44 19.36
C GLY A 204 2.74 2.29 18.35
N ALA A 205 2.87 2.60 17.06
CA ALA A 205 3.02 1.60 15.99
C ALA A 205 4.29 0.75 16.14
N VAL A 206 5.43 1.35 16.50
CA VAL A 206 6.67 0.62 16.81
C VAL A 206 6.49 -0.31 18.01
N THR A 207 5.83 0.15 19.07
CA THR A 207 5.46 -0.70 20.22
C THR A 207 4.55 -1.86 19.81
N ALA A 208 3.61 -1.64 18.88
CA ALA A 208 2.77 -2.71 18.34
C ALA A 208 3.53 -3.72 17.48
N VAL A 209 4.53 -3.30 16.69
CA VAL A 209 5.39 -4.23 15.94
C VAL A 209 6.25 -5.06 16.90
N ALA A 210 6.87 -4.42 17.90
CA ALA A 210 7.64 -5.13 18.93
C ALA A 210 6.76 -6.14 19.72
N LEU A 211 5.51 -5.76 20.01
CA LEU A 211 4.50 -6.66 20.59
C LEU A 211 4.21 -7.86 19.68
N LEU A 212 3.93 -7.63 18.39
CA LEU A 212 3.62 -8.71 17.44
C LEU A 212 4.79 -9.69 17.32
N VAL A 213 6.04 -9.19 17.27
CA VAL A 213 7.25 -10.01 17.25
C VAL A 213 7.41 -10.80 18.55
N LEU A 214 7.18 -10.18 19.72
CA LEU A 214 7.22 -10.89 21.00
C LEU A 214 6.17 -12.02 21.05
N VAL A 215 4.95 -11.74 20.58
CA VAL A 215 3.85 -12.71 20.57
C VAL A 215 4.12 -13.87 19.60
N SER A 216 4.67 -13.60 18.41
CA SER A 216 4.99 -14.64 17.44
C SER A 216 6.10 -15.59 17.91
N HIS A 217 7.06 -15.11 18.70
CA HIS A 217 8.11 -15.95 19.29
C HIS A 217 7.66 -16.66 20.58
N ALA A 218 6.84 -16.01 21.41
CA ALA A 218 6.44 -16.54 22.72
C ALA A 218 5.21 -17.46 22.69
N HIS A 219 4.41 -17.44 21.62
CA HIS A 219 3.19 -18.23 21.51
C HIS A 219 3.09 -18.94 20.14
N PRO A 220 3.92 -19.99 19.90
CA PRO A 220 3.82 -20.80 18.69
C PRO A 220 2.40 -21.35 18.52
N VAL A 221 1.88 -21.25 17.30
CA VAL A 221 0.52 -21.69 16.98
C VAL A 221 0.47 -23.21 16.99
N LEU A 222 -0.25 -23.77 17.98
CA LEU A 222 -0.81 -25.13 18.02
C LEU A 222 -0.05 -26.18 17.19
N GLY A 223 1.10 -26.62 17.70
CA GLY A 223 1.83 -27.78 17.17
C GLY A 223 2.69 -27.53 15.93
N ALA A 224 2.67 -26.33 15.34
CA ALA A 224 3.63 -25.96 14.31
C ALA A 224 5.03 -25.81 14.93
N GLN A 225 6.05 -26.45 14.32
CA GLN A 225 7.43 -26.27 14.76
C GLN A 225 7.89 -24.81 14.53
N PRO A 226 8.92 -24.32 15.25
CA PRO A 226 9.57 -23.05 14.95
C PRO A 226 10.19 -23.06 13.54
N GLY A 227 9.40 -22.73 12.52
CA GLY A 227 9.78 -22.79 11.11
C GLY A 227 8.65 -23.12 10.12
N GLU A 228 7.53 -23.70 10.54
CA GLU A 228 6.50 -24.21 9.60
C GLU A 228 5.56 -23.15 9.00
N LEU A 229 5.64 -21.90 9.46
CA LEU A 229 5.22 -20.74 8.68
C LEU A 229 6.43 -19.84 8.44
N GLY A 230 7.29 -20.29 7.52
CA GLY A 230 8.51 -19.61 7.09
C GLY A 230 8.32 -18.17 6.59
N ALA A 231 7.08 -17.66 6.46
CA ALA A 231 6.81 -16.27 6.10
C ALA A 231 7.63 -15.23 6.91
N GLY A 232 7.94 -15.49 8.19
CA GLY A 232 8.82 -14.61 8.97
C GLY A 232 10.29 -14.62 8.52
N THR A 233 10.85 -15.81 8.28
CA THR A 233 12.24 -15.98 7.81
C THR A 233 12.38 -15.62 6.33
N THR A 234 11.42 -16.00 5.50
CA THR A 234 11.26 -15.56 4.10
C THR A 234 11.15 -14.03 4.02
N PHE A 235 10.36 -13.38 4.88
CA PHE A 235 10.30 -11.90 4.91
C PHE A 235 11.67 -11.29 5.22
N LEU A 236 12.41 -11.84 6.19
CA LEU A 236 13.76 -11.36 6.51
C LEU A 236 14.73 -11.61 5.35
N HIS A 237 14.73 -12.79 4.75
CA HIS A 237 15.57 -13.15 3.60
C HIS A 237 15.30 -12.24 2.39
N LEU A 238 14.03 -12.09 2.00
CA LEU A 238 13.62 -11.17 0.92
C LEU A 238 13.98 -9.71 1.26
N SER A 239 13.93 -9.32 2.53
CA SER A 239 14.35 -7.98 2.97
C SER A 239 15.87 -7.78 2.88
N LEU A 240 16.68 -8.76 3.29
CA LEU A 240 18.13 -8.74 3.16
C LEU A 240 18.55 -8.66 1.68
N GLU A 241 17.96 -9.52 0.82
CA GLU A 241 18.24 -9.56 -0.61
C GLU A 241 17.86 -8.25 -1.32
N THR A 242 16.71 -7.65 -0.97
CA THR A 242 16.23 -6.43 -1.65
C THR A 242 16.81 -5.13 -1.08
N ALA A 243 17.32 -5.11 0.15
CA ALA A 243 17.73 -3.86 0.80
C ALA A 243 18.87 -3.11 0.09
N PRO A 244 19.98 -3.73 -0.36
CA PRO A 244 21.04 -3.03 -1.09
C PRO A 244 20.53 -2.38 -2.38
N ALA A 245 19.70 -3.10 -3.14
CA ALA A 245 19.12 -2.62 -4.39
C ALA A 245 18.13 -1.47 -4.17
N LEU A 246 17.29 -1.55 -3.13
CA LEU A 246 16.37 -0.47 -2.75
C LEU A 246 17.12 0.79 -2.30
N LEU A 247 18.14 0.65 -1.45
CA LEU A 247 18.95 1.77 -0.97
C LEU A 247 19.70 2.44 -2.14
N ALA A 248 20.31 1.66 -3.02
CA ALA A 248 20.93 2.14 -4.24
C ALA A 248 19.93 2.87 -5.16
N ALA A 249 18.70 2.35 -5.31
CA ALA A 249 17.67 2.99 -6.12
C ALA A 249 17.20 4.35 -5.54
N TYR A 250 17.09 4.50 -4.22
CA TYR A 250 16.76 5.79 -3.61
C TYR A 250 17.87 6.84 -3.79
N VAL A 251 19.13 6.45 -3.56
CA VAL A 251 20.30 7.31 -3.80
C VAL A 251 20.39 7.69 -5.29
N LEU A 252 20.29 6.70 -6.18
CA LEU A 252 20.32 6.90 -7.62
C LEU A 252 19.17 7.79 -8.09
N THR A 253 17.96 7.64 -7.55
CA THR A 253 16.84 8.56 -7.85
C THR A 253 17.23 10.01 -7.54
N GLY A 254 17.83 10.27 -6.37
CA GLY A 254 18.26 11.61 -6.00
C GLY A 254 19.42 12.16 -6.85
N VAL A 255 20.37 11.31 -7.23
CA VAL A 255 21.46 11.64 -8.16
C VAL A 255 20.90 11.95 -9.55
N LEU A 256 20.02 11.10 -10.09
CA LEU A 256 19.38 11.30 -11.39
C LEU A 256 18.52 12.59 -11.41
N GLN A 257 17.79 12.90 -10.35
CA GLN A 257 17.08 14.18 -10.19
C GLN A 257 18.06 15.37 -10.30
N ALA A 258 19.22 15.28 -9.65
CA ALA A 258 20.24 16.33 -9.68
C ALA A 258 20.91 16.50 -11.05
N PHE A 259 21.14 15.42 -11.81
CA PHE A 259 21.91 15.43 -13.06
C PHE A 259 21.10 15.43 -14.37
N LEU A 260 19.85 14.96 -14.41
CA LEU A 260 19.01 15.01 -15.63
C LEU A 260 18.49 16.43 -15.92
N GLY A 261 19.30 17.22 -16.64
CA GLY A 261 18.85 18.46 -17.27
C GLY A 261 17.94 18.22 -18.49
N GLU A 262 17.31 19.28 -19.00
CA GLU A 262 16.44 19.18 -20.18
C GLU A 262 17.22 18.83 -21.46
N ALA A 263 18.47 19.29 -21.58
CA ALA A 263 19.31 19.09 -22.76
C ALA A 263 19.61 17.60 -23.05
N SER A 264 19.86 16.79 -22.02
CA SER A 264 20.11 15.34 -22.20
C SER A 264 18.85 14.58 -22.62
N LEU A 265 17.66 15.08 -22.27
CA LEU A 265 16.38 14.48 -22.62
C LEU A 265 15.88 14.87 -24.03
N ALA A 266 16.47 15.87 -24.69
CA ALA A 266 16.06 16.33 -26.02
C ALA A 266 16.17 15.23 -27.11
N TRP A 267 17.07 14.26 -26.95
CA TRP A 267 17.18 13.11 -27.86
C TRP A 267 16.00 12.13 -27.76
N LEU A 268 15.37 11.98 -26.58
CA LEU A 268 14.18 11.12 -26.42
C LEU A 268 12.95 11.73 -27.13
N LYS A 269 12.93 13.04 -27.38
CA LYS A 269 11.78 13.73 -27.98
C LYS A 269 11.65 13.49 -29.50
N ARG A 270 12.75 13.23 -30.20
CA ARG A 270 12.80 13.19 -31.69
C ARG A 270 12.29 11.87 -32.29
N GLY A 271 11.58 11.94 -33.41
CA GLY A 271 11.22 10.78 -34.26
C GLY A 271 9.82 10.20 -33.99
N SER A 272 9.52 9.07 -34.64
CA SER A 272 8.24 8.35 -34.50
C SER A 272 8.11 7.65 -33.15
N SER A 273 6.91 7.21 -32.78
CA SER A 273 6.66 6.46 -31.54
C SER A 273 7.55 5.23 -31.39
N LEU A 274 7.87 4.52 -32.48
CA LEU A 274 8.84 3.40 -32.46
C LEU A 274 10.24 3.89 -32.06
N SER A 275 10.73 4.98 -32.66
CA SER A 275 12.05 5.55 -32.32
C SER A 275 12.09 6.05 -30.87
N GLN A 276 11.02 6.71 -30.42
CA GLN A 276 10.86 7.16 -29.04
C GLN A 276 10.86 5.98 -28.07
N SER A 277 10.08 4.93 -28.35
CA SER A 277 10.03 3.73 -27.50
C SER A 277 11.37 2.99 -27.45
N LEU A 278 12.06 2.79 -28.57
CA LEU A 278 13.40 2.20 -28.59
C LEU A 278 14.39 3.00 -27.73
N ARG A 279 14.36 4.33 -27.79
CA ARG A 279 15.23 5.20 -26.96
C ARG A 279 14.88 5.13 -25.48
N GLY A 280 13.59 5.08 -25.14
CA GLY A 280 13.15 4.85 -23.76
C GLY A 280 13.63 3.50 -23.20
N THR A 281 13.55 2.43 -24.00
CA THR A 281 14.06 1.10 -23.63
C THR A 281 15.57 1.11 -23.40
N VAL A 282 16.33 1.77 -24.29
CA VAL A 282 17.80 1.93 -24.15
C VAL A 282 18.18 2.74 -22.90
N VAL A 283 17.39 3.76 -22.53
CA VAL A 283 17.60 4.50 -21.27
C VAL A 283 17.26 3.67 -20.04
N GLY A 284 16.30 2.74 -20.14
CA GLY A 284 15.99 1.78 -19.07
C GLY A 284 17.09 0.74 -18.87
N LEU A 285 17.76 0.28 -19.93
CA LEU A 285 18.76 -0.79 -19.92
C LEU A 285 19.87 -0.67 -18.84
N PRO A 286 20.57 0.47 -18.66
CA PRO A 286 21.56 0.62 -17.58
C PRO A 286 20.94 0.91 -16.21
N LEU A 287 19.66 1.32 -16.16
CA LEU A 287 18.97 1.77 -14.97
C LEU A 287 18.25 0.59 -14.31
N ALA A 288 18.97 -0.17 -13.48
CA ALA A 288 18.45 -1.24 -12.63
C ALA A 288 17.54 -0.70 -11.50
N LEU A 289 16.48 0.01 -11.87
CA LEU A 289 15.48 0.56 -10.97
C LEU A 289 14.42 -0.52 -10.71
N CYS A 290 14.17 -0.81 -9.43
CA CYS A 290 13.02 -1.62 -9.05
C CYS A 290 11.71 -0.96 -9.52
N SER A 291 10.64 -1.76 -9.61
CA SER A 291 9.30 -1.31 -10.01
C SER A 291 8.73 -0.20 -9.10
N CYS A 292 9.22 -0.06 -7.87
CA CYS A 292 8.91 1.08 -6.99
C CYS A 292 9.72 2.35 -7.33
N GLY A 293 10.99 2.22 -7.70
CA GLY A 293 11.92 3.34 -7.99
C GLY A 293 11.78 3.92 -9.39
N VAL A 294 11.24 3.17 -10.36
CA VAL A 294 11.00 3.66 -11.72
C VAL A 294 9.84 4.68 -11.79
N LEU A 295 8.87 4.63 -10.87
CA LEU A 295 7.66 5.46 -10.91
C LEU A 295 7.89 6.96 -10.62
N PRO A 296 8.77 7.38 -9.68
CA PRO A 296 9.20 8.78 -9.57
C PRO A 296 9.90 9.28 -10.85
N VAL A 297 10.83 8.48 -11.40
CA VAL A 297 11.59 8.85 -12.61
C VAL A 297 10.65 9.00 -13.81
N TYR A 298 9.73 8.07 -14.01
CA TYR A 298 8.67 8.13 -15.03
C TYR A 298 7.85 9.44 -14.98
N ARG A 299 7.41 9.84 -13.78
CA ARG A 299 6.71 11.13 -13.59
C ARG A 299 7.61 12.31 -13.92
N GLY A 300 8.88 12.28 -13.51
CA GLY A 300 9.86 13.32 -13.81
C GLY A 300 10.11 13.48 -15.31
N LEU A 301 10.19 12.38 -16.07
CA LEU A 301 10.32 12.39 -17.53
C LEU A 301 9.11 13.05 -18.19
N ILE A 302 7.88 12.68 -17.80
CA ILE A 302 6.66 13.26 -18.38
C ILE A 302 6.53 14.75 -18.01
N ARG A 303 6.84 15.14 -16.76
CA ARG A 303 6.89 16.57 -16.35
C ARG A 303 7.91 17.39 -17.14
N LYS A 304 9.02 16.79 -17.57
CA LYS A 304 10.02 17.40 -18.47
C LYS A 304 9.63 17.30 -19.97
N GLY A 305 8.40 16.91 -20.27
CA GLY A 305 7.84 16.82 -21.63
C GLY A 305 8.52 15.75 -22.49
N VAL A 306 8.96 14.63 -21.91
CA VAL A 306 9.40 13.44 -22.66
C VAL A 306 8.17 12.74 -23.25
N PRO A 307 8.18 12.31 -24.53
CA PRO A 307 7.04 11.62 -25.13
C PRO A 307 6.63 10.38 -24.34
N ILE A 308 5.32 10.22 -24.16
CA ILE A 308 4.69 9.08 -23.49
C ILE A 308 5.21 7.73 -24.03
N ALA A 309 5.43 7.62 -25.34
CA ALA A 309 5.96 6.40 -25.96
C ALA A 309 7.36 6.00 -25.47
N ALA A 310 8.23 6.99 -25.16
CA ALA A 310 9.54 6.77 -24.57
C ALA A 310 9.46 6.57 -23.05
N ALA A 311 8.58 7.31 -22.37
CA ALA A 311 8.39 7.18 -20.93
C ALA A 311 7.81 5.80 -20.54
N LEU A 312 6.84 5.28 -21.30
CA LEU A 312 6.22 3.96 -21.07
C LEU A 312 7.16 2.81 -21.38
N SER A 313 7.98 2.89 -22.43
CA SER A 313 8.96 1.84 -22.71
C SER A 313 10.09 1.85 -21.68
N PHE A 314 10.53 3.03 -21.23
CA PHE A 314 11.43 3.16 -20.07
C PHE A 314 10.84 2.52 -18.80
N LEU A 315 9.55 2.79 -18.52
CA LEU A 315 8.85 2.28 -17.33
C LEU A 315 8.85 0.74 -17.26
N VAL A 316 8.73 0.07 -18.40
CA VAL A 316 8.78 -1.40 -18.50
C VAL A 316 10.24 -1.90 -18.55
N ALA A 317 11.13 -1.22 -19.28
CA ALA A 317 12.48 -1.70 -19.52
C ALA A 317 13.40 -1.64 -18.29
N ALA A 318 13.29 -0.60 -17.46
CA ALA A 318 14.17 -0.38 -16.31
C ALA A 318 14.12 -1.52 -15.26
N PRO A 319 12.95 -2.03 -14.83
CA PRO A 319 12.89 -3.17 -13.92
C PRO A 319 13.25 -4.52 -14.57
N GLU A 320 13.18 -4.65 -15.91
CA GLU A 320 13.26 -5.96 -16.58
C GLU A 320 14.60 -6.27 -17.24
N ILE A 321 15.18 -5.31 -17.97
CA ILE A 321 16.33 -5.54 -18.86
C ILE A 321 17.65 -5.12 -18.19
N GLY A 322 17.59 -4.64 -16.94
CA GLY A 322 18.74 -4.15 -16.19
C GLY A 322 19.85 -5.19 -16.02
N VAL A 323 21.10 -4.71 -15.88
CA VAL A 323 22.28 -5.57 -15.66
C VAL A 323 22.09 -6.55 -14.50
N GLY A 324 21.41 -6.13 -13.42
CA GLY A 324 21.05 -7.00 -12.30
C GLY A 324 20.15 -8.17 -12.69
N ALA A 325 19.17 -7.97 -13.59
CA ALA A 325 18.31 -9.05 -14.07
C ALA A 325 19.11 -10.08 -14.88
N PHE A 326 20.10 -9.66 -15.68
CA PHE A 326 21.01 -10.58 -16.36
C PHE A 326 21.87 -11.37 -15.36
N LEU A 327 22.56 -10.68 -14.43
CA LEU A 327 23.47 -11.31 -13.46
C LEU A 327 22.76 -12.31 -12.54
N VAL A 328 21.50 -12.05 -12.18
CA VAL A 328 20.67 -12.96 -11.37
C VAL A 328 20.08 -14.09 -12.21
N SER A 329 19.68 -13.84 -13.46
CA SER A 329 19.02 -14.87 -14.28
C SER A 329 19.95 -15.95 -14.79
N VAL A 330 21.16 -15.60 -15.27
CA VAL A 330 22.10 -16.59 -15.84
C VAL A 330 22.39 -17.78 -14.91
N PRO A 331 22.75 -17.58 -13.61
CA PRO A 331 23.02 -18.70 -12.70
C PRO A 331 21.78 -19.46 -12.22
N LEU A 332 20.60 -18.81 -12.17
CA LEU A 332 19.38 -19.39 -11.60
C LEU A 332 18.52 -20.17 -12.62
N ILE A 333 18.34 -19.60 -13.81
CA ILE A 333 17.43 -20.12 -14.85
C ILE A 333 18.14 -20.46 -16.16
N GLY A 334 19.47 -20.34 -16.20
CA GLY A 334 20.30 -20.63 -17.35
C GLY A 334 20.30 -19.53 -18.42
N TRP A 335 21.35 -19.52 -19.25
CA TRP A 335 21.50 -18.52 -20.31
C TRP A 335 20.38 -18.49 -21.37
N PRO A 336 19.77 -19.62 -21.82
CA PRO A 336 18.75 -19.58 -22.87
C PRO A 336 17.46 -18.91 -22.40
N LEU A 337 16.97 -19.24 -21.20
CA LEU A 337 15.78 -18.61 -20.63
C LEU A 337 16.06 -17.16 -20.21
N THR A 338 17.29 -16.85 -19.80
CA THR A 338 17.72 -15.46 -19.57
C THR A 338 17.65 -14.61 -20.85
N LEU A 339 18.13 -15.11 -21.99
CA LEU A 339 18.02 -14.37 -23.25
C LEU A 339 16.56 -14.26 -23.72
N ALA A 340 15.77 -15.32 -23.55
CA ALA A 340 14.32 -15.26 -23.83
C ALA A 340 13.63 -14.19 -22.97
N ARG A 341 14.00 -14.08 -21.68
CA ARG A 341 13.54 -13.02 -20.77
C ARG A 341 13.92 -11.63 -21.26
N LEU A 342 15.21 -11.36 -21.50
CA LEU A 342 15.68 -10.03 -21.89
C LEU A 342 15.13 -9.60 -23.27
N GLY A 343 15.09 -10.52 -24.24
CA GLY A 343 14.47 -10.28 -25.55
C GLY A 343 12.95 -10.07 -25.46
N GLY A 344 12.26 -10.89 -24.66
CA GLY A 344 10.82 -10.75 -24.43
C GLY A 344 10.46 -9.44 -23.73
N ALA A 345 11.19 -9.07 -22.69
CA ALA A 345 11.05 -7.79 -22.00
C ALA A 345 11.31 -6.59 -22.92
N PHE A 346 12.33 -6.67 -23.80
CA PHE A 346 12.58 -5.65 -24.82
C PHE A 346 11.39 -5.48 -25.76
N VAL A 347 10.84 -6.59 -26.27
CA VAL A 347 9.65 -6.59 -27.14
C VAL A 347 8.44 -5.99 -26.40
N VAL A 348 8.21 -6.39 -25.16
CA VAL A 348 7.07 -5.92 -24.33
C VAL A 348 7.21 -4.44 -24.00
N ALA A 349 8.41 -3.94 -23.71
CA ALA A 349 8.68 -2.52 -23.47
C ALA A 349 8.40 -1.67 -24.72
N VAL A 350 8.88 -2.11 -25.89
CA VAL A 350 8.68 -1.39 -27.16
C VAL A 350 7.20 -1.43 -27.59
N LEU A 351 6.54 -2.59 -27.52
CA LEU A 351 5.13 -2.72 -27.85
C LEU A 351 4.22 -1.94 -26.90
N SER A 352 4.49 -1.97 -25.58
CA SER A 352 3.75 -1.15 -24.61
C SER A 352 3.91 0.34 -24.90
N GLY A 353 5.13 0.79 -25.19
CA GLY A 353 5.40 2.17 -25.59
C GLY A 353 4.65 2.59 -26.87
N ILE A 354 4.55 1.74 -27.88
CA ILE A 354 3.87 2.04 -29.16
C ILE A 354 2.35 1.95 -29.06
N LEU A 355 1.81 0.91 -28.42
CA LEU A 355 0.37 0.63 -28.42
C LEU A 355 -0.37 1.45 -27.38
N VAL A 356 0.18 1.60 -26.17
CA VAL A 356 -0.50 2.28 -25.06
C VAL A 356 -0.41 3.81 -25.23
N SER A 357 0.69 4.34 -25.80
CA SER A 357 0.80 5.78 -26.05
C SER A 357 -0.26 6.32 -27.03
N ARG A 358 -0.74 5.49 -27.98
CA ARG A 358 -1.85 5.85 -28.89
C ARG A 358 -3.18 6.11 -28.18
N LEU A 359 -3.33 5.62 -26.95
CA LEU A 359 -4.53 5.79 -26.13
C LEU A 359 -4.47 7.04 -25.24
N ILE A 360 -3.32 7.72 -25.19
CA ILE A 360 -3.10 8.94 -24.40
C ILE A 360 -3.12 10.15 -25.34
N PRO A 361 -4.10 11.07 -25.23
CA PRO A 361 -4.16 12.27 -26.07
C PRO A 361 -2.92 13.17 -25.94
N ALA A 362 -2.47 13.73 -27.05
CA ALA A 362 -1.35 14.68 -27.08
C ALA A 362 -1.60 15.92 -26.20
N SER A 363 -2.86 16.37 -26.08
CA SER A 363 -3.27 17.46 -25.19
C SER A 363 -3.05 17.17 -23.70
N GLN A 364 -3.28 15.92 -23.25
CA GLN A 364 -2.96 15.51 -21.88
C GLN A 364 -1.44 15.52 -21.65
N THR A 365 -0.67 15.04 -22.63
CA THR A 365 0.80 15.06 -22.56
C THR A 365 1.35 16.49 -22.45
N ALA A 366 0.78 17.44 -23.21
CA ALA A 366 1.16 18.84 -23.14
C ALA A 366 0.78 19.50 -21.80
N ALA A 367 -0.40 19.20 -21.25
CA ALA A 367 -0.85 19.73 -19.97
C ALA A 367 -0.05 19.21 -18.76
N MET A 368 0.63 18.08 -18.88
CA MET A 368 1.50 17.52 -17.83
C MET A 368 2.92 18.08 -17.83
N ALA A 369 3.33 18.78 -18.89
CA ALA A 369 4.65 19.39 -18.98
C ALA A 369 4.72 20.65 -18.11
N ALA A 370 5.75 20.77 -17.28
CA ALA A 370 5.98 21.97 -16.48
C ALA A 370 6.41 23.16 -17.37
N PRO A 371 6.11 24.42 -16.99
CA PRO A 371 6.69 25.59 -17.63
C PRO A 371 8.23 25.52 -17.60
N ALA A 372 8.87 26.08 -18.63
CA ALA A 372 10.32 26.08 -18.76
C ALA A 372 11.00 26.66 -17.50
N ALA A 373 12.00 25.93 -16.97
CA ALA A 373 12.63 26.27 -15.71
C ALA A 373 13.40 27.60 -15.77
N GLY A 374 13.38 28.33 -14.65
CA GLY A 374 14.24 29.50 -14.43
C GLY A 374 15.73 29.14 -14.26
N PRO A 375 16.57 30.07 -13.75
CA PRO A 375 18.01 29.84 -13.59
C PRO A 375 18.31 28.53 -12.85
N THR A 376 19.19 27.70 -13.43
CA THR A 376 19.55 26.41 -12.83
C THR A 376 20.31 26.63 -11.52
N PRO A 377 19.83 26.12 -10.37
CA PRO A 377 20.51 26.30 -9.08
C PRO A 377 21.87 25.60 -9.05
N PRO A 378 22.78 26.00 -8.12
CA PRO A 378 24.11 25.41 -8.00
C PRO A 378 24.05 23.90 -7.71
N LEU A 379 25.10 23.17 -8.12
CA LEU A 379 25.15 21.70 -8.04
C LEU A 379 24.90 21.17 -6.62
N ARG A 380 25.38 21.86 -5.59
CA ARG A 380 25.16 21.49 -4.17
C ARG A 380 23.68 21.50 -3.79
N GLU A 381 22.93 22.51 -4.22
CA GLU A 381 21.50 22.62 -3.95
C GLU A 381 20.71 21.59 -4.75
N ARG A 382 21.09 21.36 -6.01
CA ARG A 382 20.50 20.29 -6.85
C ARG A 382 20.71 18.91 -6.24
N LEU A 383 21.92 18.62 -5.74
CA LEU A 383 22.23 17.35 -5.10
C LEU A 383 21.52 17.20 -3.74
N ALA A 384 21.50 18.24 -2.91
CA ALA A 384 20.79 18.20 -1.64
C ALA A 384 19.27 18.05 -1.81
N HIS A 385 18.69 18.74 -2.79
CA HIS A 385 17.27 18.62 -3.14
C HIS A 385 16.95 17.24 -3.70
N GLY A 386 17.74 16.76 -4.67
CA GLY A 386 17.60 15.43 -5.24
C GLY A 386 17.73 14.33 -4.19
N LEU A 387 18.74 14.37 -3.31
CA LEU A 387 18.90 13.40 -2.22
C LEU A 387 17.73 13.46 -1.22
N ARG A 388 17.16 14.64 -0.93
CA ARG A 388 15.93 14.77 -0.12
C ARG A 388 14.74 14.12 -0.83
N GLU A 389 14.58 14.31 -2.13
CA GLU A 389 13.53 13.64 -2.89
C GLU A 389 13.72 12.11 -2.97
N GLY A 390 14.96 11.63 -3.07
CA GLY A 390 15.28 10.21 -3.10
C GLY A 390 15.12 9.50 -1.74
N LEU A 391 15.69 10.07 -0.68
CA LEU A 391 15.78 9.43 0.65
C LEU A 391 14.67 9.81 1.63
N VAL A 392 13.91 10.87 1.36
CA VAL A 392 12.77 11.29 2.20
C VAL A 392 11.47 11.17 1.42
N GLU A 393 11.28 11.96 0.36
CA GLU A 393 10.00 12.06 -0.35
C GLU A 393 9.58 10.73 -1.00
N SER A 394 10.52 10.07 -1.70
CA SER A 394 10.27 8.79 -2.35
C SER A 394 10.01 7.69 -1.31
N VAL A 395 10.84 7.61 -0.26
CA VAL A 395 10.65 6.67 0.86
C VAL A 395 9.28 6.87 1.52
N ASP A 396 8.86 8.11 1.77
CA ASP A 396 7.57 8.43 2.38
C ASP A 396 6.39 7.92 1.54
N HIS A 397 6.53 7.88 0.22
CA HIS A 397 5.51 7.36 -0.70
C HIS A 397 5.62 5.85 -1.00
N THR A 398 6.81 5.24 -0.96
CA THR A 398 7.03 3.86 -1.43
C THR A 398 7.25 2.84 -0.31
N ALA A 399 7.74 3.24 0.86
CA ALA A 399 7.95 2.32 1.99
C ALA A 399 6.70 1.51 2.40
N PRO A 400 5.48 2.09 2.46
CA PRO A 400 4.28 1.33 2.81
C PRO A 400 3.98 0.21 1.80
N TRP A 401 4.12 0.52 0.51
CA TRP A 401 3.92 -0.41 -0.59
C TRP A 401 5.00 -1.50 -0.62
N ILE A 402 6.25 -1.18 -0.26
CA ILE A 402 7.33 -2.16 -0.19
C ILE A 402 7.11 -3.12 0.98
N ILE A 403 6.78 -2.63 2.17
CA ILE A 403 6.51 -3.50 3.34
C ILE A 403 5.33 -4.44 3.04
N VAL A 404 4.24 -3.92 2.47
CA VAL A 404 3.09 -4.76 2.06
C VAL A 404 3.47 -5.72 0.93
N GLY A 405 4.28 -5.28 -0.04
CA GLY A 405 4.73 -6.12 -1.15
C GLY A 405 5.60 -7.30 -0.70
N VAL A 406 6.63 -7.05 0.12
CA VAL A 406 7.51 -8.10 0.67
C VAL A 406 6.75 -8.98 1.66
N GLY A 407 5.85 -8.41 2.48
CA GLY A 407 4.96 -9.17 3.36
C GLY A 407 4.02 -10.10 2.60
N MET A 408 3.38 -9.62 1.54
CA MET A 408 2.54 -10.45 0.67
C MET A 408 3.36 -11.51 -0.07
N ALA A 409 4.58 -11.19 -0.54
CA ALA A 409 5.46 -12.17 -1.16
C ALA A 409 5.79 -13.31 -0.18
N ALA A 410 6.24 -12.98 1.04
CA ALA A 410 6.56 -13.96 2.07
C ALA A 410 5.36 -14.79 2.55
N LEU A 411 4.14 -14.24 2.49
CA LEU A 411 2.90 -14.97 2.76
C LEU A 411 2.43 -15.87 1.61
N VAL A 412 2.78 -15.54 0.35
CA VAL A 412 2.30 -16.25 -0.86
C VAL A 412 3.32 -17.25 -1.39
N GLU A 413 4.61 -17.05 -1.17
CA GLU A 413 5.68 -17.96 -1.62
C GLU A 413 5.48 -19.42 -1.15
N PRO A 414 5.08 -19.72 0.11
CA PRO A 414 4.74 -21.08 0.53
C PRO A 414 3.54 -21.69 -0.23
N LEU A 415 2.61 -20.87 -0.72
CA LEU A 415 1.40 -21.32 -1.44
C LEU A 415 1.70 -21.61 -2.92
N LEU A 416 2.69 -20.93 -3.50
CA LEU A 416 3.15 -21.16 -4.87
C LEU A 416 3.92 -22.48 -5.01
N ALA A 417 4.45 -23.02 -3.92
CA ALA A 417 5.33 -24.19 -3.90
C ALA A 417 4.66 -25.57 -4.17
N ALA A 418 3.36 -25.63 -4.50
CA ALA A 418 2.53 -26.81 -4.28
C ALA A 418 2.24 -27.69 -5.51
N GLU A 419 1.89 -28.97 -5.28
CA GLU A 419 1.83 -30.03 -6.30
C GLU A 419 0.68 -29.89 -7.32
N TRP A 420 -0.22 -28.92 -7.14
CA TRP A 420 -1.36 -28.68 -8.03
C TRP A 420 -0.96 -28.30 -9.46
N LEU A 421 0.25 -27.78 -9.66
CA LEU A 421 0.80 -27.39 -10.96
C LEU A 421 0.79 -28.57 -11.96
N SER A 422 1.05 -29.78 -11.47
CA SER A 422 1.02 -31.04 -12.25
C SER A 422 -0.35 -31.40 -12.82
N ARG A 423 -1.43 -30.76 -12.35
CA ARG A 423 -2.82 -31.03 -12.76
C ARG A 423 -3.36 -30.04 -13.78
N LEU A 424 -2.59 -29.04 -14.18
CA LEU A 424 -3.00 -28.07 -15.19
C LEU A 424 -2.97 -28.68 -16.61
N PRO A 425 -3.94 -28.35 -17.48
CA PRO A 425 -3.83 -28.62 -18.91
C PRO A 425 -2.59 -27.94 -19.52
N PRO A 426 -1.88 -28.59 -20.46
CA PRO A 426 -0.71 -28.01 -21.12
C PRO A 426 -1.00 -26.63 -21.72
N GLY A 427 -0.17 -25.64 -21.41
CA GLY A 427 -0.28 -24.28 -21.93
C GLY A 427 -1.29 -23.38 -21.21
N LEU A 428 -2.09 -23.89 -20.26
CA LEU A 428 -2.93 -23.06 -19.38
C LEU A 428 -2.12 -22.44 -18.23
N ASP A 429 -0.97 -23.03 -17.91
CA ASP A 429 0.02 -22.49 -16.99
C ASP A 429 0.56 -21.13 -17.46
N VAL A 430 0.79 -20.92 -18.76
CA VAL A 430 1.28 -19.64 -19.31
C VAL A 430 0.34 -18.45 -19.01
N PRO A 431 -0.95 -18.45 -19.39
CA PRO A 431 -1.86 -17.36 -19.05
C PRO A 431 -2.13 -17.26 -17.55
N LEU A 432 -2.13 -18.38 -16.80
CA LEU A 432 -2.26 -18.33 -15.35
C LEU A 432 -1.10 -17.57 -14.71
N PHE A 433 0.15 -17.91 -15.04
CA PHE A 433 1.34 -17.27 -14.50
C PHE A 433 1.51 -15.83 -14.98
N ALA A 434 1.13 -15.52 -16.22
CA ALA A 434 1.03 -14.13 -16.68
C ALA A 434 0.08 -13.31 -15.80
N LEU A 435 -1.13 -13.82 -15.54
CA LEU A 435 -2.16 -13.16 -14.73
C LEU A 435 -1.79 -13.10 -13.23
N LEU A 436 -1.07 -14.08 -12.70
CA LEU A 436 -0.52 -14.03 -11.34
C LEU A 436 0.59 -12.98 -11.20
N GLY A 437 1.39 -12.74 -12.24
CA GLY A 437 2.42 -11.70 -12.24
C GLY A 437 1.84 -10.29 -12.27
N VAL A 438 0.75 -10.02 -13.00
CA VAL A 438 0.14 -8.67 -13.13
C VAL A 438 -0.15 -7.92 -11.82
N PRO A 439 -0.71 -8.55 -10.76
CA PRO A 439 -0.88 -7.94 -9.45
C PRO A 439 0.33 -8.14 -8.51
N SER A 440 1.31 -8.97 -8.89
CA SER A 440 2.41 -9.37 -8.00
C SER A 440 3.31 -8.18 -7.66
N PHE A 441 3.84 -8.16 -6.45
CA PHE A 441 4.81 -7.14 -6.00
C PHE A 441 6.26 -7.60 -6.11
N VAL A 442 6.52 -8.65 -6.90
CA VAL A 442 7.81 -9.30 -6.94
C VAL A 442 8.72 -8.56 -7.93
N CYS A 443 9.83 -8.03 -7.43
CA CYS A 443 10.85 -7.39 -8.27
C CYS A 443 11.57 -8.43 -9.13
N ALA A 444 12.26 -7.97 -10.19
CA ALA A 444 12.99 -8.86 -11.10
C ALA A 444 14.00 -9.77 -10.40
N SER A 445 14.63 -9.30 -9.30
CA SER A 445 15.50 -10.13 -8.46
C SER A 445 14.72 -11.28 -7.83
N GLY A 446 13.78 -11.01 -6.91
CA GLY A 446 13.05 -12.05 -6.18
C GLY A 446 12.15 -12.95 -7.04
N ALA A 447 11.72 -12.48 -8.22
CA ALA A 447 10.92 -13.31 -9.13
C ALA A 447 11.75 -14.45 -9.75
N THR A 448 13.08 -14.29 -9.81
CA THR A 448 13.96 -15.24 -10.51
C THR A 448 14.28 -16.49 -9.69
N PRO A 449 14.65 -16.42 -8.38
CA PRO A 449 14.76 -17.61 -7.53
C PRO A 449 13.44 -18.38 -7.43
N LEU A 450 12.33 -17.67 -7.23
CA LEU A 450 10.99 -18.25 -7.18
C LEU A 450 10.70 -19.07 -8.45
N VAL A 451 10.91 -18.48 -9.62
CA VAL A 451 10.70 -19.18 -10.90
C VAL A 451 11.71 -20.32 -11.12
N ALA A 452 12.97 -20.20 -10.69
CA ALA A 452 13.93 -21.30 -10.75
C ALA A 452 13.47 -22.54 -9.96
N VAL A 453 12.94 -22.33 -8.74
CA VAL A 453 12.34 -23.40 -7.93
C VAL A 453 11.11 -24.00 -8.60
N LEU A 454 10.24 -23.17 -9.19
CA LEU A 454 9.03 -23.66 -9.86
C LEU A 454 9.32 -24.40 -11.18
N LEU A 455 10.33 -23.99 -11.95
CA LEU A 455 10.85 -24.74 -13.10
C LEU A 455 11.31 -26.14 -12.67
N HIS A 456 12.02 -26.24 -11.54
CA HIS A 456 12.43 -27.53 -10.98
C HIS A 456 11.25 -28.39 -10.47
N LYS A 457 10.12 -27.76 -10.14
CA LYS A 457 8.83 -28.40 -9.82
C LYS A 457 7.93 -28.64 -11.04
N GLY A 458 8.43 -28.44 -12.27
CA GLY A 458 7.72 -28.75 -13.51
C GLY A 458 6.90 -27.60 -14.13
N LEU A 459 7.12 -26.35 -13.71
CA LEU A 459 6.59 -25.18 -14.44
C LEU A 459 7.17 -25.14 -15.86
N SER A 460 6.38 -24.79 -16.87
CA SER A 460 6.93 -24.67 -18.23
C SER A 460 7.83 -23.44 -18.38
N PRO A 461 8.85 -23.48 -19.26
CA PRO A 461 9.69 -22.31 -19.57
C PRO A 461 8.87 -21.09 -20.03
N GLY A 462 7.77 -21.31 -20.74
CA GLY A 462 6.85 -20.27 -21.19
C GLY A 462 6.08 -19.60 -20.05
N ALA A 463 5.62 -20.36 -19.05
CA ALA A 463 4.93 -19.82 -17.88
C ALA A 463 5.90 -19.07 -16.96
N ALA A 464 7.11 -19.61 -16.80
CA ALA A 464 8.25 -18.93 -16.19
C ALA A 464 8.56 -17.59 -16.87
N LEU A 465 8.73 -17.57 -18.19
CA LEU A 465 8.96 -16.35 -18.97
C LEU A 465 7.83 -15.33 -18.78
N ALA A 466 6.57 -15.79 -18.87
CA ALA A 466 5.42 -14.90 -18.78
C ALA A 466 5.31 -14.22 -17.41
N PHE A 467 5.55 -14.96 -16.31
CA PHE A 467 5.61 -14.37 -14.96
C PHE A 467 6.81 -13.44 -14.76
N LEU A 468 8.00 -13.83 -15.26
CA LEU A 468 9.22 -13.04 -15.13
C LEU A 468 9.18 -11.69 -15.84
N ILE A 469 8.29 -11.53 -16.83
CA ILE A 469 8.02 -10.27 -17.54
C ILE A 469 6.80 -9.53 -16.95
N THR A 470 5.74 -10.23 -16.53
CA THR A 470 4.57 -9.52 -15.98
C THR A 470 4.83 -9.01 -14.56
N GLY A 471 5.49 -9.76 -13.68
CA GLY A 471 5.69 -9.37 -12.29
C GLY A 471 6.47 -8.07 -12.07
N PRO A 472 7.67 -7.90 -12.66
CA PRO A 472 8.44 -6.69 -12.47
C PRO A 472 7.92 -5.50 -13.31
N ALA A 473 7.40 -5.73 -14.52
CA ALA A 473 6.80 -4.68 -15.36
C ALA A 473 5.43 -4.18 -14.87
N THR A 474 4.62 -5.02 -14.21
CA THR A 474 3.26 -4.69 -13.77
C THR A 474 3.00 -5.11 -12.33
N ASN A 475 2.47 -4.18 -11.53
CA ASN A 475 2.07 -4.42 -10.15
C ASN A 475 1.01 -3.38 -9.70
N VAL A 476 0.51 -3.51 -8.48
CA VAL A 476 -0.55 -2.61 -7.97
C VAL A 476 -0.09 -1.15 -7.83
N THR A 477 1.19 -0.86 -7.50
CA THR A 477 1.69 0.52 -7.46
C THR A 477 1.71 1.16 -8.84
N THR A 478 2.25 0.48 -9.84
CA THR A 478 2.27 0.94 -11.23
C THR A 478 0.86 1.16 -11.74
N PHE A 479 -0.10 0.28 -11.45
CA PHE A 479 -1.50 0.48 -11.81
C PHE A 479 -2.14 1.67 -11.06
N ALA A 480 -1.89 1.81 -9.75
CA ALA A 480 -2.42 2.92 -8.95
C ALA A 480 -1.85 4.29 -9.38
N VAL A 481 -0.61 4.34 -9.87
CA VAL A 481 0.02 5.55 -10.41
C VAL A 481 -0.46 5.81 -11.84
N MET A 482 -0.46 4.81 -12.70
CA MET A 482 -0.91 4.93 -14.09
C MET A 482 -2.37 5.38 -14.18
N SER A 483 -3.24 4.88 -13.30
CA SER A 483 -4.67 5.22 -13.29
C SER A 483 -4.94 6.64 -12.82
N ARG A 484 -4.06 7.21 -11.98
CA ARG A 484 -4.09 8.62 -11.59
C ARG A 484 -3.55 9.56 -12.66
N LEU A 485 -2.53 9.14 -13.42
CA LEU A 485 -1.90 9.99 -14.45
C LEU A 485 -2.61 9.96 -15.80
N HIS A 486 -3.05 8.78 -16.25
CA HIS A 486 -3.60 8.55 -17.61
C HIS A 486 -5.01 7.95 -17.60
N GLY A 487 -5.61 7.76 -16.42
CA GLY A 487 -6.94 7.20 -16.26
C GLY A 487 -7.00 5.66 -16.33
N ARG A 488 -8.05 5.11 -15.74
CA ARG A 488 -8.27 3.65 -15.63
C ARG A 488 -8.31 2.92 -16.98
N LYS A 489 -8.83 3.53 -18.05
CA LYS A 489 -8.89 2.92 -19.39
C LYS A 489 -7.49 2.61 -19.93
N VAL A 490 -6.57 3.58 -19.87
CA VAL A 490 -5.18 3.43 -20.31
C VAL A 490 -4.43 2.43 -19.43
N THR A 491 -4.68 2.43 -18.12
CA THR A 491 -4.07 1.47 -17.19
C THR A 491 -4.47 0.02 -17.49
N LEU A 492 -5.76 -0.23 -17.76
CA LEU A 492 -6.22 -1.57 -18.14
C LEU A 492 -5.65 -1.99 -19.49
N ALA A 493 -5.53 -1.08 -20.45
CA ALA A 493 -4.89 -1.35 -21.73
C ALA A 493 -3.38 -1.65 -21.58
N PHE A 494 -2.66 -0.92 -20.72
CA PHE A 494 -1.26 -1.21 -20.37
C PHE A 494 -1.11 -2.64 -19.81
N GLY A 495 -1.93 -3.00 -18.81
CA GLY A 495 -1.97 -4.35 -18.27
C GLY A 495 -2.26 -5.42 -19.32
N ALA A 496 -3.26 -5.19 -20.18
CA ALA A 496 -3.64 -6.11 -21.23
C ALA A 496 -2.56 -6.29 -22.31
N VAL A 497 -1.83 -5.21 -22.68
CA VAL A 497 -0.72 -5.29 -23.64
C VAL A 497 0.46 -6.04 -23.03
N VAL A 498 0.83 -5.76 -21.78
CA VAL A 498 1.94 -6.47 -21.11
C VAL A 498 1.60 -7.96 -20.93
N ALA A 499 0.45 -8.27 -20.35
CA ALA A 499 0.01 -9.65 -20.13
C ALA A 499 -0.18 -10.41 -21.46
N GLY A 500 -0.89 -9.83 -22.42
CA GLY A 500 -1.14 -10.47 -23.73
C GLY A 500 0.15 -10.74 -24.50
N THR A 501 1.08 -9.79 -24.52
CA THR A 501 2.39 -9.97 -25.17
C THR A 501 3.21 -11.06 -24.46
N SER A 502 3.24 -11.05 -23.13
CA SER A 502 3.95 -12.05 -22.32
C SER A 502 3.37 -13.46 -22.49
N ILE A 503 2.05 -13.60 -22.65
CA ILE A 503 1.38 -14.87 -22.96
C ILE A 503 1.79 -15.37 -24.34
N VAL A 504 1.74 -14.51 -25.37
CA VAL A 504 2.15 -14.88 -26.74
C VAL A 504 3.62 -15.31 -26.77
N LEU A 505 4.51 -14.58 -26.09
CA LEU A 505 5.93 -14.93 -25.99
C LEU A 505 6.16 -16.23 -25.19
N GLY A 506 5.43 -16.45 -24.10
CA GLY A 506 5.51 -17.68 -23.31
C GLY A 506 5.01 -18.91 -24.08
N LEU A 507 3.89 -18.81 -24.78
CA LEU A 507 3.37 -19.88 -25.64
C LEU A 507 4.32 -20.16 -26.81
N ALA A 508 4.87 -19.12 -27.44
CA ALA A 508 5.90 -19.27 -28.47
C ALA A 508 7.17 -19.95 -27.93
N LEU A 509 7.62 -19.61 -26.71
CA LEU A 509 8.76 -20.26 -26.09
C LEU A 509 8.49 -21.75 -25.82
N ASN A 510 7.31 -22.11 -25.30
CA ASN A 510 6.92 -23.52 -25.11
C ASN A 510 6.84 -24.31 -26.42
N ALA A 511 6.49 -23.67 -27.54
CA ALA A 511 6.51 -24.30 -28.86
C ALA A 511 7.93 -24.47 -29.43
N LEU A 512 8.88 -23.63 -29.02
CA LEU A 512 10.27 -23.64 -29.50
C LEU A 512 11.23 -24.43 -28.60
N VAL A 513 10.91 -24.58 -27.31
CA VAL A 513 11.77 -25.21 -26.29
C VAL A 513 11.02 -26.34 -25.58
N PRO A 514 11.35 -27.60 -25.87
CA PRO A 514 10.75 -28.75 -25.18
C PRO A 514 10.98 -28.71 -23.67
N ALA A 515 9.96 -29.08 -22.89
CA ALA A 515 9.92 -28.96 -21.43
C ALA A 515 11.00 -29.75 -20.63
N GLN A 516 11.88 -30.50 -21.30
CA GLN A 516 12.93 -31.32 -20.69
C GLN A 516 14.35 -30.72 -20.78
N THR A 517 14.50 -29.48 -21.27
CA THR A 517 15.80 -28.81 -21.16
C THR A 517 16.10 -28.53 -19.68
N GLY A 518 17.10 -29.23 -19.12
CA GLY A 518 17.58 -29.08 -17.73
C GLY A 518 18.27 -27.73 -17.47
N LEU A 519 17.51 -26.64 -17.61
CA LEU A 519 17.98 -25.26 -17.52
C LEU A 519 18.12 -24.77 -16.07
N ALA A 520 17.34 -25.34 -15.15
CA ALA A 520 17.42 -25.07 -13.73
C ALA A 520 18.56 -25.88 -13.11
N HIS A 521 19.75 -25.28 -13.00
CA HIS A 521 20.72 -25.73 -12.00
C HIS A 521 20.15 -25.38 -10.62
N VAL A 522 20.07 -26.34 -9.70
CA VAL A 522 19.72 -26.03 -8.31
C VAL A 522 20.82 -25.14 -7.76
N PRO A 523 20.55 -23.86 -7.45
CA PRO A 523 21.55 -23.03 -6.83
C PRO A 523 21.78 -23.59 -5.43
N ARG A 524 23.04 -23.81 -5.05
CA ARG A 524 23.34 -23.61 -3.63
C ARG A 524 23.00 -22.17 -3.35
N HIS A 525 22.21 -21.90 -2.32
CA HIS A 525 22.10 -20.55 -1.77
C HIS A 525 23.53 -20.14 -1.42
N ALA A 526 24.14 -19.31 -2.27
CA ALA A 526 25.32 -18.58 -1.88
C ALA A 526 24.81 -17.63 -0.81
N GLU A 527 25.19 -17.90 0.44
CA GLU A 527 24.82 -17.10 1.60
C GLU A 527 25.41 -15.70 1.44
N HIS A 528 24.68 -14.83 0.73
CA HIS A 528 24.92 -13.40 0.68
C HIS A 528 24.42 -12.75 1.98
N GLU A 529 24.64 -13.41 3.13
CA GLU A 529 24.57 -12.80 4.45
C GLU A 529 25.86 -12.03 4.74
N GLY A 530 26.30 -11.25 3.76
CA GLY A 530 27.44 -10.37 3.90
C GLY A 530 27.10 -9.22 4.86
N PRO A 531 28.14 -8.52 5.36
CA PRO A 531 27.93 -7.32 6.15
C PRO A 531 27.25 -6.19 5.35
N LEU A 532 27.32 -6.22 4.01
CA LEU A 532 26.71 -5.21 3.14
C LEU A 532 25.18 -5.28 3.18
N GLU A 533 24.62 -6.48 3.14
CA GLU A 533 23.19 -6.77 3.12
C GLU A 533 22.56 -6.39 4.46
N TRP A 534 23.19 -6.79 5.57
CA TRP A 534 22.80 -6.39 6.92
C TRP A 534 22.88 -4.87 7.15
N VAL A 535 23.99 -4.21 6.73
CA VAL A 535 24.11 -2.74 6.84
C VAL A 535 23.05 -2.04 5.97
N SER A 536 22.80 -2.52 4.76
CA SER A 536 21.78 -1.98 3.87
C SER A 536 20.38 -2.13 4.45
N LEU A 537 20.07 -3.27 5.06
CA LEU A 537 18.79 -3.52 5.73
C LEU A 537 18.61 -2.61 6.95
N VAL A 538 19.64 -2.40 7.77
CA VAL A 538 19.60 -1.47 8.92
C VAL A 538 19.38 -0.03 8.45
N LEU A 539 20.09 0.43 7.42
CA LEU A 539 19.92 1.77 6.86
C LEU A 539 18.53 1.96 6.24
N LEU A 540 18.05 1.00 5.46
CA LEU A 540 16.71 1.02 4.87
C LEU A 540 15.61 0.97 5.94
N GLY A 541 15.78 0.13 6.96
CA GLY A 541 14.90 0.04 8.13
C GLY A 541 14.83 1.36 8.90
N ALA A 542 15.97 2.05 9.07
CA ALA A 542 16.01 3.39 9.69
C ALA A 542 15.26 4.44 8.84
N LEU A 543 15.38 4.40 7.50
CA LEU A 543 14.62 5.28 6.60
C LEU A 543 13.11 5.01 6.67
N PHE A 544 12.70 3.74 6.69
CA PHE A 544 11.30 3.31 6.80
C PHE A 544 10.71 3.68 8.17
N LEU A 545 11.48 3.48 9.24
CA LEU A 545 11.11 3.92 10.60
C LEU A 545 10.94 5.44 10.65
N ALA A 546 11.89 6.20 10.10
CA ALA A 546 11.79 7.66 10.06
C ALA A 546 10.57 8.14 9.26
N SER A 547 10.22 7.46 8.16
CA SER A 547 8.98 7.68 7.40
C SER A 547 7.73 7.43 8.22
N LEU A 548 7.66 6.28 8.91
CA LEU A 548 6.55 5.92 9.81
C LEU A 548 6.37 6.93 10.95
N LEU A 549 7.47 7.42 11.55
CA LEU A 549 7.44 8.41 12.63
C LEU A 549 7.05 9.82 12.13
N ARG A 550 7.42 10.20 10.88
CA ARG A 550 7.02 11.47 10.24
C ARG A 550 5.53 11.49 9.91
N GLN A 551 5.03 10.41 9.31
CA GLN A 551 3.66 10.34 8.78
C GLN A 551 2.64 9.87 9.81
N GLY A 552 3.07 9.14 10.85
CA GLY A 552 2.19 8.31 11.68
C GLY A 552 1.69 7.08 10.91
N PRO A 553 1.24 6.01 11.58
CA PRO A 553 0.87 4.76 10.93
C PRO A 553 -0.33 4.89 9.99
N ARG A 554 -1.28 5.80 10.29
CA ARG A 554 -2.39 6.10 9.38
C ARG A 554 -1.90 6.80 8.11
N GLY A 555 -1.14 7.89 8.24
CA GLY A 555 -0.59 8.61 7.08
C GLY A 555 0.31 7.72 6.21
N PHE A 556 1.11 6.87 6.85
CA PHE A 556 1.92 5.86 6.18
C PHE A 556 1.04 4.88 5.37
N LEU A 557 -0.01 4.31 5.95
CA LEU A 557 -0.88 3.37 5.22
C LEU A 557 -1.91 4.04 4.28
N THR A 558 -2.26 5.32 4.42
CA THR A 558 -3.16 5.98 3.44
C THR A 558 -2.52 6.13 2.06
N GLN A 559 -1.20 6.06 1.95
CA GLN A 559 -0.49 5.91 0.66
C GLN A 559 -0.97 4.68 -0.15
N LEU A 560 -1.52 3.66 0.53
CA LEU A 560 -2.12 2.46 -0.06
C LEU A 560 -3.56 2.64 -0.56
N LEU A 561 -4.28 3.67 -0.07
CA LEU A 561 -5.72 3.88 -0.29
C LEU A 561 -6.03 5.28 -0.85
N PRO A 562 -5.55 5.63 -2.07
CA PRO A 562 -5.61 6.98 -2.60
C PRO A 562 -6.99 7.22 -3.22
N GLY A 563 -7.89 7.80 -2.43
CA GLY A 563 -9.30 7.99 -2.77
C GLY A 563 -10.26 7.90 -1.58
N ALA A 564 -9.76 7.52 -0.39
CA ALA A 564 -10.54 7.53 0.84
C ALA A 564 -10.86 8.95 1.36
N ASP A 565 -10.06 9.96 0.98
CA ASP A 565 -10.26 11.38 1.35
C ASP A 565 -11.38 12.07 0.55
N HIS A 566 -12.50 11.38 0.34
CA HIS A 566 -13.77 12.00 0.00
C HIS A 566 -14.60 12.16 1.26
N GLY A 567 -14.12 13.09 2.09
CA GLY A 567 -14.90 13.66 3.18
C GLY A 567 -16.25 14.14 2.66
N GLU A 568 -17.31 13.68 3.31
CA GLU A 568 -18.68 13.92 2.92
C GLU A 568 -19.02 15.42 3.08
N GLY A 569 -19.26 16.12 1.97
CA GLY A 569 -19.69 17.53 2.00
C GLY A 569 -19.33 18.40 0.79
N ALA A 570 -18.33 18.04 -0.01
CA ALA A 570 -17.90 18.87 -1.15
C ALA A 570 -18.62 18.52 -2.46
N VAL A 571 -19.46 19.44 -2.95
CA VAL A 571 -20.01 19.43 -4.31
C VAL A 571 -18.85 19.47 -5.33
N PRO A 572 -18.90 18.70 -6.44
CA PRO A 572 -17.81 18.66 -7.40
C PRO A 572 -17.77 19.92 -8.29
N THR A 573 -17.17 21.01 -7.79
CA THR A 573 -16.68 22.09 -8.65
C THR A 573 -15.43 21.61 -9.38
N GLY A 574 -15.49 21.59 -10.71
CA GLY A 574 -14.43 21.10 -11.58
C GLY A 574 -13.24 22.05 -11.67
N ASP A 575 -12.42 22.12 -10.63
CA ASP A 575 -11.06 22.65 -10.71
C ASP A 575 -10.17 22.00 -9.62
N LYS A 576 -9.34 21.02 -10.02
CA LYS A 576 -8.52 20.20 -9.10
C LYS A 576 -7.06 20.14 -9.54
N LEU A 577 -6.38 21.29 -9.50
CA LEU A 577 -4.93 21.36 -9.68
C LEU A 577 -4.21 22.42 -8.80
N SER A 578 -4.91 23.08 -7.87
CA SER A 578 -4.41 24.21 -7.09
C SER A 578 -3.89 23.88 -5.67
N GLU A 579 -4.04 22.65 -5.18
CA GLU A 579 -3.69 22.27 -3.79
C GLU A 579 -2.24 21.81 -3.57
N LEU A 580 -1.29 22.18 -4.45
CA LEU A 580 0.14 22.01 -4.20
C LEU A 580 0.81 23.37 -3.88
N HIS A 581 0.54 23.89 -2.68
CA HIS A 581 1.22 25.09 -2.18
C HIS A 581 2.58 24.73 -1.56
N VAL A 582 3.67 25.19 -2.17
CA VAL A 582 5.03 25.11 -1.62
C VAL A 582 5.38 26.46 -1.00
N HIS A 583 5.72 26.50 0.28
CA HIS A 583 6.22 27.70 0.93
C HIS A 583 7.65 28.01 0.45
N GLY A 584 7.80 29.05 -0.37
CA GLY A 584 9.10 29.69 -0.64
C GLY A 584 9.50 30.65 0.49
N PRO A 585 10.80 30.78 0.84
CA PRO A 585 11.26 31.59 1.96
C PRO A 585 11.39 33.08 1.58
N ALA A 586 10.27 33.75 1.28
CA ALA A 586 10.23 35.20 1.04
C ALA A 586 8.81 35.79 1.17
N CYS A 587 8.30 35.98 2.39
CA CYS A 587 7.28 36.97 2.74
C CYS A 587 7.21 37.13 4.27
N GLY A 588 7.18 38.37 4.77
CA GLY A 588 7.12 38.68 6.20
C GLY A 588 5.72 38.50 6.82
N HIS A 589 5.67 38.57 8.15
CA HIS A 589 4.45 38.41 8.96
C HIS A 589 3.40 39.51 8.75
N ASP A 590 2.14 39.17 9.03
CA ASP A 590 1.17 40.10 9.61
C ASP A 590 0.37 39.40 10.75
N PRO A 591 0.52 39.79 12.03
CA PRO A 591 -0.10 39.13 13.18
C PRO A 591 -1.46 39.77 13.55
N GLY A 592 -2.53 39.41 12.82
CA GLY A 592 -3.77 40.20 12.82
C GLY A 592 -5.11 39.48 13.08
N HIS A 593 -5.18 38.37 13.84
CA HIS A 593 -6.45 37.71 14.15
C HIS A 593 -6.67 37.42 15.64
N ALA A 594 -7.50 38.25 16.28
CA ALA A 594 -8.08 38.01 17.59
C ALA A 594 -9.16 36.89 17.55
N PRO A 595 -9.41 36.18 18.67
CA PRO A 595 -10.40 35.11 18.72
C PRO A 595 -11.84 35.64 18.57
N ARG A 596 -12.67 34.89 17.84
CA ARG A 596 -14.10 35.23 17.60
C ARG A 596 -14.99 34.90 18.79
N THR A 597 -15.94 35.77 19.08
CA THR A 597 -17.11 35.47 19.93
C THR A 597 -18.14 34.60 19.17
N PRO A 598 -18.87 33.71 19.86
CA PRO A 598 -19.90 32.88 19.23
C PRO A 598 -21.23 33.64 19.14
N GLY A 599 -21.87 33.68 17.96
CA GLY A 599 -23.25 34.20 17.87
C GLY A 599 -23.82 34.52 16.48
N THR A 600 -23.01 34.83 15.46
CA THR A 600 -23.51 35.35 14.17
C THR A 600 -23.21 34.43 12.98
N ARG A 601 -24.22 34.21 12.13
CA ARG A 601 -24.06 33.54 10.82
C ARG A 601 -23.42 34.51 9.81
N PRO A 602 -22.48 34.07 8.96
CA PRO A 602 -21.91 34.93 7.93
C PRO A 602 -22.90 35.17 6.77
N PRO A 603 -22.90 36.35 6.14
CA PRO A 603 -23.65 36.58 4.91
C PRO A 603 -23.00 35.86 3.72
N LEU A 604 -23.82 35.51 2.71
CA LEU A 604 -23.35 34.84 1.50
C LEU A 604 -22.62 35.84 0.60
N VAL A 605 -21.31 35.68 0.41
CA VAL A 605 -20.51 36.51 -0.50
C VAL A 605 -20.25 35.74 -1.79
N LEU A 606 -20.94 36.13 -2.86
CA LEU A 606 -20.65 35.66 -4.22
C LEU A 606 -19.67 36.63 -4.90
N THR A 607 -18.45 36.20 -5.15
CA THR A 607 -17.47 36.93 -5.97
C THR A 607 -17.40 36.33 -7.37
N PRO A 608 -17.82 37.04 -8.43
CA PRO A 608 -17.50 36.64 -9.80
C PRO A 608 -16.03 36.96 -10.07
N ARG A 609 -15.23 35.94 -10.43
CA ARG A 609 -13.85 36.12 -10.91
C ARG A 609 -13.68 35.53 -12.30
N ALA A 610 -13.98 36.35 -13.30
CA ALA A 610 -13.14 36.37 -14.51
C ALA A 610 -11.92 37.26 -14.23
N HIS A 611 -10.73 36.96 -14.77
CA HIS A 611 -9.78 38.00 -15.23
C HIS A 611 -8.60 37.46 -16.08
N VAL A 612 -8.02 38.41 -16.83
CA VAL A 612 -7.26 38.37 -18.09
C VAL A 612 -6.44 39.69 -18.14
N HIS A 613 -5.22 39.85 -18.67
CA HIS A 613 -4.35 39.06 -19.58
C HIS A 613 -2.84 39.34 -19.31
N GLY A 614 -1.95 38.39 -19.63
CA GLY A 614 -0.65 38.68 -20.26
C GLY A 614 0.47 39.37 -19.43
N PRO A 615 1.65 39.63 -20.05
CA PRO A 615 2.83 40.18 -19.38
C PRO A 615 3.03 41.69 -19.58
N GLY A 616 3.35 42.43 -18.51
CA GLY A 616 3.98 43.76 -18.62
C GLY A 616 3.66 44.77 -17.51
N CYS A 617 4.67 45.11 -16.70
CA CYS A 617 4.82 46.37 -15.93
C CYS A 617 3.79 46.70 -14.82
N GLN A 618 4.03 47.61 -13.86
CA GLN A 618 5.23 48.13 -13.17
C GLN A 618 4.76 48.72 -11.81
N HIS A 619 5.68 49.13 -10.91
CA HIS A 619 5.34 49.71 -9.60
C HIS A 619 4.54 51.03 -9.67
N GLY A 620 3.56 51.20 -8.77
CA GLY A 620 2.92 52.51 -8.53
C GLY A 620 1.69 52.42 -7.61
N HIS A 621 1.66 53.20 -6.52
CA HIS A 621 0.47 53.32 -5.65
C HIS A 621 -0.51 54.37 -6.21
N ALA A 622 -1.72 53.95 -6.55
CA ALA A 622 -2.89 54.83 -6.72
C ALA A 622 -4.21 54.03 -6.55
N PRO A 623 -5.30 54.63 -6.01
CA PRO A 623 -6.57 53.93 -5.77
C PRO A 623 -7.45 53.85 -7.03
N VAL A 624 -8.07 52.69 -7.26
CA VAL A 624 -9.01 52.45 -8.38
C VAL A 624 -10.45 52.75 -7.92
N PRO A 625 -11.30 53.44 -8.73
CA PRO A 625 -12.65 53.84 -8.30
C PRO A 625 -13.66 52.68 -8.31
N ARG A 626 -14.67 52.77 -7.43
CA ARG A 626 -15.80 51.82 -7.39
C ARG A 626 -16.79 52.09 -8.52
N LEU A 627 -17.01 51.10 -9.39
CA LEU A 627 -18.18 51.06 -10.27
C LEU A 627 -19.38 50.47 -9.51
N VAL A 628 -20.55 51.09 -9.61
CA VAL A 628 -21.82 50.61 -9.04
C VAL A 628 -22.78 50.29 -10.18
N LEU A 629 -23.40 49.11 -10.15
CA LEU A 629 -24.47 48.71 -11.06
C LEU A 629 -25.61 48.04 -10.26
N PRO A 630 -26.87 48.11 -10.74
CA PRO A 630 -28.06 47.94 -9.90
C PRO A 630 -28.43 46.49 -9.59
N GLN A 631 -29.25 46.32 -8.55
CA GLN A 631 -29.65 45.02 -8.00
C GLN A 631 -30.58 44.24 -8.94
N ALA A 632 -30.37 42.92 -9.04
CA ALA A 632 -31.33 41.99 -9.61
C ALA A 632 -32.17 41.36 -8.48
N HIS A 633 -33.50 41.50 -8.57
CA HIS A 633 -34.43 40.87 -7.63
C HIS A 633 -34.54 39.36 -7.87
N VAL A 634 -34.63 38.58 -6.79
CA VAL A 634 -34.98 37.15 -6.83
C VAL A 634 -36.36 36.99 -6.20
N HIS A 635 -37.34 36.51 -6.96
CA HIS A 635 -38.67 36.19 -6.45
C HIS A 635 -38.71 34.79 -5.81
N GLY A 636 -39.15 34.73 -4.55
CA GLY A 636 -39.65 33.52 -3.90
C GLY A 636 -41.16 33.35 -4.13
N PRO A 637 -41.76 32.22 -3.71
CA PRO A 637 -43.12 31.84 -4.08
C PRO A 637 -44.20 32.71 -3.42
N ALA A 638 -45.33 32.79 -4.12
CA ALA A 638 -46.54 33.57 -3.86
C ALA A 638 -46.87 33.91 -2.38
N CYS A 639 -47.02 35.22 -2.12
CA CYS A 639 -48.05 35.72 -1.21
C CYS A 639 -49.17 36.32 -2.06
N GLU A 640 -50.41 35.94 -1.79
CA GLU A 640 -51.61 36.55 -2.40
C GLU A 640 -51.88 37.96 -1.84
N ASP A 641 -52.83 38.65 -2.48
CA ASP A 641 -52.98 40.10 -2.45
C ASP A 641 -53.16 40.76 -1.06
N GLY A 642 -52.42 41.86 -0.87
CA GLY A 642 -52.96 43.03 -0.20
C GLY A 642 -53.06 43.03 1.33
N LYS A 643 -51.92 42.98 2.03
CA LYS A 643 -51.70 43.71 3.31
C LYS A 643 -50.21 43.86 3.65
N ALA A 644 -49.85 44.98 4.25
CA ALA A 644 -48.47 45.31 4.62
C ALA A 644 -48.02 44.56 5.89
N CYS A 645 -46.77 44.09 5.91
CA CYS A 645 -46.08 43.66 7.12
C CYS A 645 -45.00 44.68 7.50
N PRO A 646 -44.94 45.15 8.77
CA PRO A 646 -44.03 46.22 9.19
C PRO A 646 -42.61 45.71 9.48
N HIS A 647 -41.64 46.62 9.43
CA HIS A 647 -40.29 46.38 9.94
C HIS A 647 -40.27 46.28 11.47
N GLY A 648 -39.46 45.37 12.02
CA GLY A 648 -39.20 45.27 13.46
C GLY A 648 -38.04 44.32 13.79
N SER A 649 -36.88 44.92 14.14
CA SER A 649 -35.68 44.36 14.78
C SER A 649 -35.12 43.02 14.26
#